data_AF-A0A2E0HN73-F1
#
_entry.id   AF-A0A2E0HN73-F1
#
_cell.length_a   1.000
_cell.length_b   1.000
_cell.length_c   1.000
_cell.angle_alpha   90.00
_cell.angle_beta   90.00
_cell.angle_gamma   90.00
#
_symmetry.space_group_name_H-M   'P 1'
#
loop_
_entity.id
_entity.type
_entity.pdbx_description
1 polymer ?
#
loop_
_entity_poly.entity_id
_entity_poly.type
_entity_poly.pdbx_seq_one_letter_code
_entity_poly.pdbx_strand_id
1 'polypeptide(L)'
;MRKQGLIRDSNAADQLIIYIFVGLVSISMLSMGAYFVMSNSDDDTSSKSETEVWIDPVVEIEDENHSHTDLLAHRLQTNNMKLIDYHNLNCDGNVAPPAELDNTAGRPCYPEYKNTGPTPGDSSEIAIEGNFMEDCEKRPDGSGGCYAYVSSYNQFEILDISEPNNIVLLSTYYAEIGRMIDIKVTPDNNWVLVNHELTNSDLDPIPQDDDANSGANRLDVIDVSDKNGPIKVAEWNNPPAGFHNQDLHVDCDWEGAPPIINPTTGEEEQCHLFLYGADPYPEMVEGDSGTFYKGTQIFYVPLGFESWRPDQNDGEQNVSREIIRWGGYSPEPETTCGGSIFNHDNVFHIHPITGQALLYISYWDAGLRIVDVSEPPTIPDPEGISWPQDNEVGRWLGCPSADDGWYGPDGGGHANMTPEEWGGSSGALNGNGWIHYAVPYEHLLCNGAADFDPVETWDDECGTGPEDPIYGINWRHLTLIAPEYGTNTNHTGYIWTIDTTDPANPFLLSKWKLPGTSILPDGSVHEHHYIPGGYIYSPHNGDTGTNGHVYWTHYHAGNWVTDHSQIWQDVQWVGGVPAPEIGFPAIEQLAETKTMGYYLPAGPTWIEDPKETLGYDMADCWASCMIPFDWGLQYDPRGYLFISEMVSGVYVVQMDEDVNENFLYPPLYATDE
;
A
#
# COMPACT_ATOMS: atom_id res chain seq x y z
N MET A 1 28.05 -86.95 22.02
CA MET A 1 26.78 -87.15 22.76
C MET A 1 26.92 -86.58 24.17
N ARG A 2 25.84 -85.97 24.68
CA ARG A 2 25.58 -85.43 26.04
C ARG A 2 26.06 -83.99 26.36
N LYS A 3 25.15 -83.06 26.02
CA LYS A 3 24.58 -81.98 26.84
C LYS A 3 25.32 -81.67 28.17
N GLN A 4 25.98 -80.52 28.23
CA GLN A 4 26.13 -79.75 29.47
C GLN A 4 25.13 -78.59 29.42
N GLY A 5 24.17 -78.65 30.34
CA GLY A 5 23.12 -77.65 30.49
C GLY A 5 23.66 -76.38 31.12
N LEU A 6 23.34 -75.24 30.49
CA LEU A 6 23.26 -73.96 31.16
C LEU A 6 22.22 -74.11 32.28
N ILE A 7 22.68 -74.03 33.52
CA ILE A 7 21.84 -73.83 34.69
C ILE A 7 21.24 -72.43 34.50
N ARG A 8 20.01 -72.38 34.00
CA ARG A 8 19.18 -71.19 33.96
C ARG A 8 18.92 -70.83 35.42
N ASP A 9 19.59 -69.81 35.92
CA ASP A 9 19.37 -69.29 37.27
C ASP A 9 17.94 -68.73 37.31
N SER A 10 17.00 -69.53 37.82
CA SER A 10 15.58 -69.18 37.87
C SER A 10 15.36 -67.92 38.69
N ASN A 11 16.22 -67.64 39.67
CA ASN A 11 16.13 -66.44 40.49
C ASN A 11 16.47 -65.17 39.71
N ALA A 12 17.42 -65.21 38.77
CA ALA A 12 17.78 -64.06 37.94
C ALA A 12 16.70 -63.77 36.89
N ALA A 13 16.11 -64.82 36.31
CA ALA A 13 14.99 -64.68 35.38
C ALA A 13 13.73 -64.16 36.08
N ASP A 14 13.43 -64.65 37.28
CA ASP A 14 12.28 -64.20 38.08
C ASP A 14 12.48 -62.75 38.55
N GLN A 15 13.70 -62.34 38.94
CA GLN A 15 13.98 -60.94 39.28
C GLN A 15 13.85 -60.00 38.07
N LEU A 16 14.30 -60.42 36.88
CA LEU A 16 14.13 -59.64 35.66
C LEU A 16 12.65 -59.47 35.29
N ILE A 17 11.86 -60.53 35.43
CA ILE A 17 10.40 -60.47 35.20
C ILE A 17 9.74 -59.54 36.22
N ILE A 18 10.15 -59.57 37.49
CA ILE A 18 9.64 -58.66 38.52
C ILE A 18 10.01 -57.20 38.18
N TYR A 19 11.23 -56.91 37.75
CA TYR A 19 11.61 -55.54 37.35
C TYR A 19 10.85 -55.04 36.13
N ILE A 20 10.60 -55.92 35.15
CA ILE A 20 9.77 -55.59 33.97
C ILE A 20 8.32 -55.33 34.41
N PHE A 21 7.77 -56.15 35.31
CA PHE A 21 6.41 -55.97 35.82
C PHE A 21 6.27 -54.67 36.63
N VAL A 22 7.24 -54.38 37.50
CA VAL A 22 7.27 -53.14 38.27
C VAL A 22 7.41 -51.94 37.32
N GLY A 23 8.29 -52.02 36.33
CA GLY A 23 8.45 -50.98 35.31
C GLY A 23 7.17 -50.71 34.52
N LEU A 24 6.49 -51.77 34.06
CA LEU A 24 5.22 -51.65 33.33
C LEU A 24 4.09 -51.09 34.21
N VAL A 25 4.04 -51.49 35.48
CA VAL A 25 3.05 -50.96 36.44
C VAL A 25 3.35 -49.49 36.75
N SER A 26 4.62 -49.10 36.93
CA SER A 26 5.01 -47.70 37.13
C SER A 26 4.68 -46.85 35.90
N ILE A 27 4.93 -47.33 34.69
CA ILE A 27 4.55 -46.64 33.45
C ILE A 27 3.03 -46.53 33.36
N SER A 28 2.28 -47.61 33.66
CA SER A 28 0.82 -47.57 33.66
C SER A 28 0.25 -46.59 34.69
N MET A 29 0.84 -46.48 35.88
CA MET A 29 0.42 -45.49 36.88
C MET A 29 0.77 -44.06 36.47
N LEU A 30 1.91 -43.85 35.79
CA LEU A 30 2.28 -42.54 35.22
C LEU A 30 1.33 -42.15 34.07
N SER A 31 1.00 -43.09 33.18
CA SER A 31 0.02 -42.87 32.11
C SER A 31 -1.38 -42.59 32.65
N MET A 32 -1.77 -43.27 33.73
CA MET A 32 -3.06 -43.04 34.39
C MET A 32 -3.07 -41.71 35.17
N GLY A 33 -1.94 -41.28 35.73
CA GLY A 33 -1.77 -39.95 36.32
C GLY A 33 -1.80 -38.83 35.27
N ALA A 34 -1.14 -39.04 34.12
CA ALA A 34 -1.21 -38.11 32.98
C ALA A 34 -2.63 -38.04 32.41
N TYR A 35 -3.30 -39.19 32.24
CA TYR A 35 -4.70 -39.24 31.84
C TYR A 35 -5.62 -38.55 32.86
N PHE A 36 -5.39 -38.71 34.16
CA PHE A 36 -6.20 -38.06 35.21
C PHE A 36 -5.94 -36.55 35.31
N VAL A 37 -4.74 -36.07 34.97
CA VAL A 37 -4.43 -34.64 34.83
C VAL A 37 -5.05 -34.06 33.56
N MET A 38 -5.04 -34.82 32.46
CA MET A 38 -5.71 -34.45 31.20
C MET A 38 -7.24 -34.62 31.23
N SER A 39 -7.79 -35.45 32.12
CA SER A 39 -9.23 -35.72 32.21
C SER A 39 -9.92 -34.94 33.33
N ASN A 40 -9.17 -34.37 34.28
CA ASN A 40 -9.70 -33.44 35.29
C ASN A 40 -9.54 -31.97 34.88
N SER A 41 -9.04 -31.70 33.68
CA SER A 41 -9.17 -30.41 33.01
C SER A 41 -10.50 -30.26 32.26
N ASP A 42 -11.38 -31.27 32.32
CA ASP A 42 -12.71 -31.22 31.70
C ASP A 42 -13.79 -31.07 32.78
N ASP A 43 -14.03 -29.82 33.20
CA ASP A 43 -15.36 -29.38 33.64
C ASP A 43 -15.81 -28.27 32.66
N ASP A 44 -16.72 -28.65 31.77
CA ASP A 44 -17.59 -27.83 30.92
C ASP A 44 -16.95 -26.77 29.98
N THR A 45 -16.28 -27.21 28.91
CA THR A 45 -16.23 -26.44 27.65
C THR A 45 -16.40 -27.38 26.45
N SER A 46 -17.55 -27.30 25.79
CA SER A 46 -17.69 -27.79 24.42
C SER A 46 -16.75 -26.98 23.54
N SER A 47 -15.69 -27.59 23.04
CA SER A 47 -14.71 -26.99 22.14
C SER A 47 -15.37 -26.59 20.81
N LYS A 48 -15.97 -25.40 20.78
CA LYS A 48 -15.74 -24.47 19.67
C LYS A 48 -14.27 -24.08 19.79
N SER A 49 -13.53 -24.06 18.68
CA SER A 49 -12.27 -23.31 18.66
C SER A 49 -12.60 -21.92 19.19
N GLU A 50 -12.04 -21.53 20.32
CA GLU A 50 -12.05 -20.12 20.69
C GLU A 50 -11.24 -19.43 19.61
N THR A 51 -11.94 -18.80 18.65
CA THR A 51 -11.35 -17.76 17.83
C THR A 51 -10.75 -16.78 18.83
N GLU A 52 -9.44 -16.60 18.79
CA GLU A 52 -8.76 -15.64 19.64
C GLU A 52 -9.47 -14.29 19.49
N VAL A 53 -10.05 -13.80 20.58
CA VAL A 53 -10.83 -12.55 20.54
C VAL A 53 -9.81 -11.42 20.57
N TRP A 54 -9.37 -10.99 19.40
CA TRP A 54 -8.61 -9.76 19.23
C TRP A 54 -9.35 -8.55 19.82
N ILE A 55 -8.57 -7.60 20.34
CA ILE A 55 -9.08 -6.30 20.77
C ILE A 55 -9.43 -5.52 19.51
N ASP A 56 -10.59 -4.89 19.48
CA ASP A 56 -10.96 -3.99 18.38
C ASP A 56 -10.22 -2.65 18.60
N PRO A 57 -9.27 -2.27 17.73
CA PRO A 57 -8.45 -1.08 17.96
C PRO A 57 -9.19 0.23 17.65
N VAL A 58 -10.41 0.11 17.10
CA VAL A 58 -11.25 1.22 16.64
C VAL A 58 -12.35 1.54 17.67
N VAL A 59 -12.28 0.98 18.88
CA VAL A 59 -13.25 1.21 19.96
C VAL A 59 -13.38 2.70 20.29
N GLU A 60 -14.62 3.12 20.51
CA GLU A 60 -14.98 4.54 20.68
C GLU A 60 -15.36 4.91 22.10
N ILE A 61 -15.66 3.93 22.95
CA ILE A 61 -16.19 4.19 24.27
C ILE A 61 -15.03 4.57 25.18
N GLU A 62 -15.01 5.84 25.61
CA GLU A 62 -14.26 6.27 26.78
C GLU A 62 -14.78 5.53 28.01
N ASP A 63 -14.01 4.57 28.51
CA ASP A 63 -14.33 3.83 29.73
C ASP A 63 -13.08 3.59 30.60
N GLU A 64 -13.20 2.70 31.59
CA GLU A 64 -12.07 2.40 32.49
C GLU A 64 -10.92 1.64 31.78
N ASN A 65 -11.14 1.12 30.57
CA ASN A 65 -10.19 0.31 29.80
C ASN A 65 -9.75 0.94 28.46
N HIS A 66 -10.42 1.99 27.98
CA HIS A 66 -10.08 2.68 26.73
C HIS A 66 -10.25 4.20 26.85
N SER A 67 -9.23 4.98 26.45
CA SER A 67 -9.29 6.44 26.46
C SER A 67 -8.52 7.06 25.31
N HIS A 68 -9.18 7.95 24.55
CA HIS A 68 -8.59 8.76 23.47
C HIS A 68 -7.79 9.95 24.01
N THR A 69 -7.45 9.94 25.30
CA THR A 69 -6.54 10.91 25.93
C THR A 69 -5.21 10.29 26.36
N ASP A 70 -5.07 8.98 26.17
CA ASP A 70 -3.89 8.18 26.52
C ASP A 70 -3.37 7.43 25.28
N LEU A 71 -2.30 7.95 24.67
CA LEU A 71 -1.64 7.32 23.51
C LEU A 71 -1.25 5.85 23.80
N LEU A 72 -0.90 5.51 25.04
CA LEU A 72 -0.49 4.15 25.39
C LEU A 72 -1.66 3.16 25.33
N ALA A 73 -2.91 3.61 25.42
CA ALA A 73 -4.09 2.78 25.20
C ALA A 73 -4.21 2.31 23.74
N HIS A 74 -3.52 2.97 22.81
CA HIS A 74 -3.49 2.65 21.38
C HIS A 74 -2.29 1.79 20.96
N ARG A 75 -1.46 1.30 21.89
CA ARG A 75 -0.43 0.27 21.62
C ARG A 75 -1.08 -1.10 21.41
N LEU A 76 -1.84 -1.23 20.34
CA LEU A 76 -2.63 -2.40 20.01
C LEU A 76 -2.08 -3.06 18.75
N GLN A 77 -2.00 -4.38 18.80
CA GLN A 77 -1.62 -5.23 17.67
C GLN A 77 -2.18 -6.63 17.90
N THR A 78 -2.35 -7.40 16.83
CA THR A 78 -2.61 -8.84 16.95
C THR A 78 -1.35 -9.62 17.33
N ASN A 79 -1.52 -10.83 17.87
CA ASN A 79 -0.39 -11.63 18.38
C ASN A 79 0.58 -12.12 17.31
N ASN A 80 0.13 -12.16 16.05
CA ASN A 80 0.93 -12.50 14.88
C ASN A 80 1.62 -11.28 14.23
N MET A 81 1.51 -10.09 14.81
CA MET A 81 2.15 -8.88 14.32
C MET A 81 3.28 -8.47 15.25
N LYS A 82 4.42 -8.06 14.69
CA LYS A 82 5.61 -7.74 15.48
C LYS A 82 6.35 -6.50 14.96
N LEU A 83 6.59 -5.55 15.85
CA LEU A 83 7.51 -4.45 15.58
C LEU A 83 8.96 -4.95 15.46
N ILE A 84 9.60 -4.68 14.33
CA ILE A 84 10.97 -5.06 13.99
C ILE A 84 11.94 -3.91 14.31
N ASP A 85 11.66 -2.72 13.81
CA ASP A 85 12.44 -1.51 14.03
C ASP A 85 11.58 -0.25 13.88
N TYR A 86 12.12 0.88 14.30
CA TYR A 86 11.48 2.19 14.19
C TYR A 86 12.53 3.28 14.00
N HIS A 87 12.21 4.26 13.16
CA HIS A 87 13.03 5.46 12.93
C HIS A 87 12.19 6.73 12.86
N ASN A 88 12.49 7.65 13.77
CA ASN A 88 11.88 8.98 13.89
C ASN A 88 12.20 9.98 12.77
N LEU A 89 12.75 9.54 11.64
CA LEU A 89 13.27 10.39 10.53
C LEU A 89 14.17 11.58 10.92
N ASN A 90 14.75 11.57 12.12
CA ASN A 90 15.52 12.70 12.62
C ASN A 90 16.96 12.69 12.07
N CYS A 91 17.31 13.73 11.31
CA CYS A 91 18.67 13.95 10.82
C CYS A 91 19.55 14.70 11.83
N ASP A 92 19.11 15.85 12.34
CA ASP A 92 19.88 16.69 13.29
C ASP A 92 18.97 17.59 14.15
N GLY A 93 17.66 17.33 14.14
CA GLY A 93 16.61 18.11 14.80
C GLY A 93 16.09 19.31 13.99
N ASN A 94 16.65 19.58 12.80
CA ASN A 94 16.19 20.67 11.93
C ASN A 94 15.51 20.11 10.69
N VAL A 95 14.56 20.84 10.10
CA VAL A 95 13.99 20.54 8.76
C VAL A 95 14.88 21.09 7.66
N ALA A 96 15.21 22.38 7.74
CA ALA A 96 16.01 23.04 6.72
C ALA A 96 17.52 22.77 6.90
N PRO A 97 18.29 22.61 5.81
CA PRO A 97 19.74 22.56 5.88
C PRO A 97 20.32 23.91 6.35
N PRO A 98 21.55 23.91 6.92
CA PRO A 98 22.26 25.15 7.21
C PRO A 98 22.45 26.00 5.94
N ALA A 99 22.39 27.33 6.06
CA ALA A 99 22.51 28.30 4.96
C ALA A 99 23.82 28.23 4.12
N GLU A 100 24.75 27.35 4.50
CA GLU A 100 26.00 27.07 3.78
C GLU A 100 25.85 25.96 2.71
N LEU A 101 24.75 25.19 2.75
CA LEU A 101 24.36 24.24 1.72
C LEU A 101 23.39 24.92 0.73
N ASP A 102 23.58 24.70 -0.56
CA ASP A 102 22.70 25.25 -1.60
C ASP A 102 21.34 24.55 -1.58
N ASN A 103 20.26 25.27 -1.89
CA ASN A 103 18.85 24.81 -1.85
C ASN A 103 18.52 23.76 -2.93
N THR A 104 19.54 23.19 -3.58
CA THR A 104 19.47 22.23 -4.68
C THR A 104 20.09 20.88 -4.31
N ALA A 105 20.85 20.81 -3.21
CA ALA A 105 21.53 19.59 -2.77
C ALA A 105 21.03 19.19 -1.38
N GLY A 106 20.83 17.89 -1.20
CA GLY A 106 20.52 17.30 0.09
C GLY A 106 21.69 17.34 1.05
N ARG A 107 21.39 17.06 2.31
CA ARG A 107 22.37 17.00 3.40
C ARG A 107 22.54 15.56 3.89
N PRO A 108 23.77 15.14 4.21
CA PRO A 108 24.01 13.84 4.81
C PRO A 108 23.50 13.81 6.25
N CYS A 109 22.98 12.65 6.64
CA CYS A 109 22.56 12.33 8.00
C CYS A 109 23.45 11.25 8.59
N TYR A 110 23.39 11.08 9.91
CA TYR A 110 24.30 10.18 10.61
C TYR A 110 23.56 9.30 11.62
N PRO A 111 23.98 8.03 11.80
CA PRO A 111 23.26 7.08 12.67
C PRO A 111 23.11 7.53 14.12
N GLU A 112 23.97 8.41 14.63
CA GLU A 112 23.85 8.94 16.00
C GLU A 112 22.58 9.75 16.28
N TYR A 113 21.83 10.16 15.25
CA TYR A 113 20.60 10.93 15.38
C TYR A 113 19.32 10.09 15.36
N LYS A 114 19.43 8.80 15.04
CA LYS A 114 18.31 7.85 15.07
C LYS A 114 17.69 7.84 16.46
N ASN A 115 16.39 8.13 16.53
CA ASN A 115 15.56 8.07 17.74
C ASN A 115 16.05 8.98 18.88
N THR A 116 16.72 10.10 18.57
CA THR A 116 17.19 11.08 19.58
C THR A 116 16.28 12.30 19.77
N GLY A 117 15.18 12.40 19.03
CA GLY A 117 14.25 13.53 19.05
C GLY A 117 12.93 13.22 18.32
N PRO A 118 12.03 14.20 18.17
CA PRO A 118 10.84 14.04 17.34
C PRO A 118 11.19 14.06 15.84
N THR A 119 10.24 13.65 15.01
CA THR A 119 10.27 13.85 13.55
C THR A 119 10.32 15.35 13.26
N PRO A 120 11.26 15.85 12.44
CA PRO A 120 11.35 17.29 12.18
C PRO A 120 10.15 17.88 11.42
N GLY A 121 9.36 17.08 10.71
CA GLY A 121 8.15 17.50 9.99
C GLY A 121 7.11 16.38 9.94
N ASP A 122 6.00 16.62 9.24
CA ASP A 122 4.92 15.64 9.10
C ASP A 122 5.24 14.68 7.95
N SER A 123 5.53 13.41 8.25
CA SER A 123 5.75 12.36 7.27
C SER A 123 4.48 12.01 6.50
N SER A 124 4.65 11.54 5.27
CA SER A 124 3.56 11.28 4.34
C SER A 124 3.84 10.03 3.51
N GLU A 125 3.92 10.13 2.18
CA GLU A 125 4.17 9.00 1.31
C GLU A 125 5.51 8.31 1.60
N ILE A 126 5.53 6.99 1.47
CA ILE A 126 6.75 6.18 1.49
C ILE A 126 6.80 5.35 0.22
N ALA A 127 7.96 5.33 -0.43
CA ALA A 127 8.27 4.47 -1.55
C ALA A 127 9.51 3.64 -1.22
N ILE A 128 9.52 2.36 -1.62
CA ILE A 128 10.69 1.49 -1.44
C ILE A 128 11.14 0.94 -2.78
N GLU A 129 12.45 0.85 -2.97
CA GLU A 129 13.03 0.29 -4.18
C GLU A 129 14.31 -0.46 -3.84
N GLY A 130 14.60 -1.55 -4.57
CA GLY A 130 15.83 -2.31 -4.34
C GLY A 130 15.88 -3.69 -4.96
N ASN A 131 17.06 -4.32 -4.83
CA ASN A 131 17.24 -5.73 -5.17
C ASN A 131 16.84 -6.64 -4.00
N PHE A 132 15.58 -6.56 -3.56
CA PHE A 132 15.05 -7.25 -2.38
C PHE A 132 15.34 -8.76 -2.40
N MET A 133 15.11 -9.41 -3.55
CA MET A 133 15.31 -10.85 -3.71
C MET A 133 16.79 -11.28 -3.74
N GLU A 134 17.72 -10.33 -3.79
CA GLU A 134 19.16 -10.55 -3.61
C GLU A 134 19.63 -10.20 -2.18
N ASP A 135 18.71 -10.14 -1.21
CA ASP A 135 18.95 -9.67 0.16
C ASP A 135 19.58 -8.27 0.21
N CYS A 136 19.16 -7.39 -0.72
CA CYS A 136 19.64 -6.02 -0.82
C CYS A 136 21.17 -5.92 -0.94
N GLU A 137 21.81 -6.86 -1.65
CA GLU A 137 23.26 -6.86 -1.82
C GLU A 137 23.75 -5.56 -2.47
N LYS A 138 24.61 -4.81 -1.77
CA LYS A 138 25.28 -3.61 -2.28
C LYS A 138 26.55 -3.97 -3.04
N ARG A 139 26.63 -3.52 -4.29
CA ARG A 139 27.72 -3.88 -5.21
C ARG A 139 28.82 -2.81 -5.23
N PRO A 140 30.09 -3.17 -5.55
CA PRO A 140 31.20 -2.22 -5.55
C PRO A 140 31.10 -1.08 -6.58
N ASP A 141 30.24 -1.23 -7.59
CA ASP A 141 29.97 -0.21 -8.61
C ASP A 141 28.91 0.81 -8.17
N GLY A 142 28.36 0.68 -6.96
CA GLY A 142 27.34 1.56 -6.41
C GLY A 142 25.90 1.10 -6.68
N SER A 143 25.71 0.01 -7.44
CA SER A 143 24.38 -0.58 -7.68
C SER A 143 23.92 -1.50 -6.54
N GLY A 144 22.62 -1.80 -6.50
CA GLY A 144 22.00 -2.61 -5.47
C GLY A 144 21.82 -1.89 -4.13
N GLY A 145 21.45 -2.65 -3.11
CA GLY A 145 20.88 -2.12 -1.87
C GLY A 145 19.37 -1.93 -1.99
N CYS A 146 18.72 -1.78 -0.84
CA CYS A 146 17.32 -1.40 -0.76
C CYS A 146 17.19 -0.12 0.04
N TYR A 147 16.35 0.78 -0.46
CA TYR A 147 16.18 2.12 0.09
C TYR A 147 14.70 2.45 0.23
N ALA A 148 14.38 3.17 1.29
CA ALA A 148 13.08 3.82 1.44
C ALA A 148 13.24 5.32 1.25
N TYR A 149 12.24 5.93 0.64
CA TYR A 149 12.14 7.37 0.45
C TYR A 149 10.85 7.79 1.10
N VAL A 150 10.91 8.79 1.98
CA VAL A 150 9.74 9.22 2.76
C VAL A 150 9.58 10.72 2.58
N SER A 151 8.43 11.17 2.10
CA SER A 151 8.12 12.61 2.04
C SER A 151 7.70 13.13 3.40
N SER A 152 8.20 14.30 3.78
CA SER A 152 7.98 14.94 5.08
C SER A 152 7.73 16.45 4.92
N TYR A 153 6.66 16.80 4.22
CA TYR A 153 6.16 18.16 3.98
C TYR A 153 7.13 19.13 3.28
N ASN A 154 8.25 19.57 3.85
CA ASN A 154 9.24 20.42 3.14
C ASN A 154 10.52 19.69 2.79
N GLN A 155 10.62 18.42 3.14
CA GLN A 155 11.76 17.58 2.83
C GLN A 155 11.31 16.18 2.43
N PHE A 156 12.23 15.38 1.91
CA PHE A 156 12.09 13.94 1.95
C PHE A 156 13.38 13.32 2.49
N GLU A 157 13.23 12.17 3.12
CA GLU A 157 14.28 11.37 3.72
C GLU A 157 14.66 10.20 2.81
N ILE A 158 15.95 9.86 2.75
CA ILE A 158 16.45 8.64 2.11
C ILE A 158 16.99 7.71 3.20
N LEU A 159 16.36 6.56 3.39
CA LEU A 159 16.77 5.54 4.34
C LEU A 159 17.38 4.34 3.63
N ASP A 160 18.45 3.80 4.21
CA ASP A 160 18.93 2.46 3.94
C ASP A 160 18.08 1.44 4.71
N ILE A 161 17.36 0.60 3.98
CA ILE A 161 16.50 -0.46 4.53
C ILE A 161 17.02 -1.86 4.19
N SER A 162 18.30 -1.95 3.81
CA SER A 162 18.94 -3.23 3.49
C SER A 162 18.88 -4.19 4.69
N GLU A 163 18.96 -3.67 5.92
CA GLU A 163 18.70 -4.38 7.17
C GLU A 163 17.39 -3.86 7.79
N PRO A 164 16.22 -4.50 7.60
CA PRO A 164 14.93 -4.03 8.14
C PRO A 164 14.88 -3.86 9.66
N ASN A 165 15.74 -4.57 10.41
CA ASN A 165 15.86 -4.42 11.86
C ASN A 165 16.85 -3.34 12.30
N ASN A 166 17.46 -2.62 11.34
CA ASN A 166 18.43 -1.57 11.57
C ASN A 166 18.39 -0.54 10.43
N ILE A 167 17.24 0.12 10.25
CA ILE A 167 17.11 1.15 9.21
C ILE A 167 17.95 2.38 9.56
N VAL A 168 18.60 2.98 8.55
CA VAL A 168 19.54 4.10 8.72
C VAL A 168 19.18 5.25 7.78
N LEU A 169 18.89 6.42 8.34
CA LEU A 169 18.75 7.65 7.56
C LEU A 169 20.09 8.09 6.96
N LEU A 170 20.17 8.17 5.64
CA LEU A 170 21.38 8.52 4.88
C LEU A 170 21.46 10.01 4.58
N SER A 171 20.36 10.60 4.14
CA SER A 171 20.30 12.01 3.77
C SER A 171 18.88 12.54 3.76
N THR A 172 18.75 13.86 3.66
CA THR A 172 17.47 14.52 3.35
C THR A 172 17.64 15.48 2.18
N TYR A 173 16.59 15.68 1.39
CA TYR A 173 16.47 16.77 0.43
C TYR A 173 15.40 17.76 0.92
N TYR A 174 15.59 19.07 0.73
CA TYR A 174 14.70 20.12 1.25
C TYR A 174 14.31 21.11 0.15
N ALA A 175 13.06 21.60 0.16
CA ALA A 175 12.59 22.67 -0.71
C ALA A 175 11.71 23.71 0.01
N GLU A 176 11.95 24.99 -0.26
CA GLU A 176 11.27 26.15 0.37
C GLU A 176 9.90 26.52 -0.26
N ILE A 177 9.48 25.85 -1.34
CA ILE A 177 8.44 26.39 -2.25
C ILE A 177 7.03 25.81 -2.09
N GLY A 178 6.88 24.58 -1.63
CA GLY A 178 5.61 23.84 -1.64
C GLY A 178 5.74 22.53 -0.90
N ARG A 179 4.61 21.98 -0.44
CA ARG A 179 4.60 20.74 0.33
C ARG A 179 4.92 19.54 -0.57
N MET A 180 5.76 18.63 -0.09
CA MET A 180 6.05 17.30 -0.64
C MET A 180 5.17 16.34 0.15
N ILE A 181 4.03 15.97 -0.43
CA ILE A 181 3.15 14.94 0.15
C ILE A 181 3.44 13.59 -0.51
N ASP A 182 3.66 13.59 -1.82
CA ASP A 182 3.81 12.39 -2.62
C ASP A 182 5.11 12.43 -3.41
N ILE A 183 5.78 11.28 -3.42
CA ILE A 183 7.02 11.01 -4.13
C ILE A 183 6.92 9.66 -4.83
N LYS A 184 7.58 9.56 -5.99
CA LYS A 184 7.74 8.31 -6.72
C LYS A 184 9.18 8.10 -7.10
N VAL A 185 9.60 6.85 -7.11
CA VAL A 185 11.00 6.45 -7.30
C VAL A 185 11.09 5.56 -8.52
N THR A 186 12.14 5.72 -9.31
CA THR A 186 12.36 4.81 -10.44
C THR A 186 12.87 3.45 -9.96
N PRO A 187 12.47 2.33 -10.62
CA PRO A 187 12.92 0.98 -10.22
C PRO A 187 14.44 0.77 -10.22
N ASP A 188 15.18 1.59 -10.97
CA ASP A 188 16.66 1.58 -10.97
C ASP A 188 17.28 2.30 -9.76
N ASN A 189 16.45 2.84 -8.87
CA ASN A 189 16.81 3.49 -7.62
C ASN A 189 17.62 4.78 -7.79
N ASN A 190 17.60 5.42 -8.96
CA ASN A 190 18.46 6.57 -9.24
C ASN A 190 17.73 7.90 -9.22
N TRP A 191 16.39 7.91 -9.29
CA TRP A 191 15.62 9.14 -9.46
C TRP A 191 14.41 9.17 -8.53
N VAL A 192 14.16 10.35 -7.97
CA VAL A 192 12.94 10.64 -7.22
C VAL A 192 12.20 11.77 -7.92
N LEU A 193 10.94 11.53 -8.24
CA LEU A 193 9.99 12.53 -8.64
C LEU A 193 9.30 13.08 -7.40
N VAL A 194 9.33 14.40 -7.25
CA VAL A 194 8.69 15.10 -6.14
C VAL A 194 7.62 16.02 -6.70
N ASN A 195 6.40 15.89 -6.20
CA ASN A 195 5.35 16.85 -6.45
C ASN A 195 5.28 17.86 -5.31
N HIS A 196 5.44 19.14 -5.66
CA HIS A 196 5.22 20.26 -4.78
C HIS A 196 3.82 20.79 -4.98
N GLU A 197 3.02 20.67 -3.93
CA GLU A 197 1.66 21.16 -3.93
C GLU A 197 1.55 22.47 -3.15
N LEU A 198 0.75 23.40 -3.66
CA LEU A 198 0.31 24.55 -2.90
C LEU A 198 -0.83 24.11 -1.97
N THR A 199 -0.68 24.31 -0.66
CA THR A 199 -1.73 23.93 0.29
C THR A 199 -3.06 24.64 -0.04
N ASN A 200 -4.07 23.87 -0.43
CA ASN A 200 -5.42 24.37 -0.59
C ASN A 200 -6.16 24.24 0.75
N SER A 201 -6.23 25.35 1.50
CA SER A 201 -6.84 25.40 2.84
C SER A 201 -8.30 24.95 2.92
N ASP A 202 -8.99 24.82 1.77
CA ASP A 202 -10.39 24.40 1.68
C ASP A 202 -10.56 22.88 1.50
N LEU A 203 -9.50 22.15 1.13
CA LEU A 203 -9.52 20.70 0.90
C LEU A 203 -8.58 19.95 1.86
N ASP A 204 -7.42 20.53 2.17
CA ASP A 204 -6.47 19.99 3.15
C ASP A 204 -6.20 21.00 4.26
N PRO A 205 -6.56 20.68 5.52
CA PRO A 205 -6.30 21.56 6.64
C PRO A 205 -4.80 21.80 6.82
N ILE A 206 -4.42 23.07 6.98
CA ILE A 206 -3.03 23.48 7.28
C ILE A 206 -2.78 23.29 8.78
N PRO A 207 -1.74 22.56 9.21
CA PRO A 207 -1.25 22.63 10.59
C PRO A 207 -0.86 24.08 10.90
N GLN A 208 -1.37 24.64 11.99
CA GLN A 208 -1.25 26.07 12.32
C GLN A 208 0.20 26.57 12.40
N ASP A 209 0.75 27.04 11.29
CA ASP A 209 1.84 28.01 11.29
C ASP A 209 1.64 29.04 10.16
N ASP A 210 1.77 30.32 10.51
CA ASP A 210 1.45 31.45 9.64
C ASP A 210 2.58 31.85 8.68
N ASP A 211 3.64 31.04 8.59
CA ASP A 211 4.88 31.39 7.90
C ASP A 211 5.32 30.47 6.73
N ALA A 212 4.60 29.43 6.30
CA ALA A 212 5.19 28.47 5.34
C ALA A 212 4.26 27.92 4.23
N ASN A 213 3.96 28.73 3.20
CA ASN A 213 3.92 28.27 1.80
C ASN A 213 3.70 29.48 0.86
N SER A 214 4.78 30.03 0.30
CA SER A 214 4.69 31.18 -0.62
C SER A 214 4.98 30.83 -2.09
N GLY A 215 5.30 29.56 -2.38
CA GLY A 215 5.68 29.14 -3.73
C GLY A 215 4.50 28.60 -4.53
N ALA A 216 4.78 28.26 -5.78
CA ALA A 216 3.83 27.71 -6.72
C ALA A 216 3.92 26.19 -6.73
N ASN A 217 2.89 25.52 -7.28
CA ASN A 217 2.99 24.13 -7.67
C ASN A 217 4.27 23.91 -8.49
N ARG A 218 4.95 22.78 -8.31
CA ARG A 218 6.16 22.44 -9.05
C ARG A 218 6.35 20.93 -9.09
N LEU A 219 6.87 20.39 -10.19
CA LEU A 219 7.44 19.04 -10.19
C LEU A 219 8.96 19.16 -10.15
N ASP A 220 9.60 18.42 -9.25
CA ASP A 220 11.07 18.30 -9.19
C ASP A 220 11.49 16.87 -9.55
N VAL A 221 12.63 16.75 -10.24
CA VAL A 221 13.33 15.47 -10.39
C VAL A 221 14.67 15.57 -9.67
N ILE A 222 14.91 14.61 -8.79
CA ILE A 222 16.06 14.56 -7.92
C ILE A 222 16.90 13.34 -8.27
N ASP A 223 18.18 13.56 -8.55
CA ASP A 223 19.19 12.50 -8.65
C ASP A 223 19.49 11.99 -7.25
N VAL A 224 19.26 10.70 -7.03
CA VAL A 224 19.55 10.00 -5.78
C VAL A 224 20.55 8.85 -5.99
N SER A 225 21.24 8.79 -7.13
CA SER A 225 22.27 7.77 -7.40
C SER A 225 23.34 7.71 -6.30
N ASP A 226 23.76 8.89 -5.79
CA ASP A 226 24.39 9.01 -4.48
C ASP A 226 23.34 9.28 -3.39
N LYS A 227 22.99 8.22 -2.65
CA LYS A 227 22.00 8.25 -1.57
C LYS A 227 22.36 9.19 -0.40
N ASN A 228 23.62 9.66 -0.32
CA ASN A 228 24.08 10.57 0.74
C ASN A 228 24.07 12.05 0.31
N GLY A 229 23.84 12.33 -0.96
CA GLY A 229 23.88 13.66 -1.52
C GLY A 229 22.92 13.80 -2.69
N PRO A 230 21.60 13.75 -2.43
CA PRO A 230 20.62 13.88 -3.50
C PRO A 230 20.67 15.29 -4.11
N ILE A 231 20.47 15.42 -5.42
CA ILE A 231 20.62 16.70 -6.13
C ILE A 231 19.42 16.93 -7.03
N LYS A 232 18.77 18.10 -6.92
CA LYS A 232 17.74 18.49 -7.89
C LYS A 232 18.37 18.71 -9.26
N VAL A 233 17.89 17.98 -10.25
CA VAL A 233 18.40 18.03 -11.64
C VAL A 233 17.41 18.64 -12.63
N ALA A 234 16.11 18.63 -12.33
CA ALA A 234 15.09 19.25 -13.16
C ALA A 234 13.95 19.82 -12.32
N GLU A 235 13.25 20.80 -12.90
CA GLU A 235 12.03 21.37 -12.33
C GLU A 235 11.04 21.77 -13.42
N TRP A 236 9.76 21.69 -13.10
CA TRP A 236 8.69 22.33 -13.87
C TRP A 236 7.84 23.21 -12.97
N ASN A 237 7.92 24.52 -13.19
CA ASN A 237 7.22 25.52 -12.40
C ASN A 237 5.77 25.75 -12.86
N ASN A 238 4.86 25.86 -11.91
CA ASN A 238 3.42 26.14 -12.08
C ASN A 238 2.68 25.12 -12.99
N PRO A 239 2.75 23.80 -12.74
CA PRO A 239 1.77 22.91 -13.34
C PRO A 239 0.35 23.34 -12.90
N PRO A 240 -0.67 23.07 -13.74
CA PRO A 240 -2.01 23.68 -13.62
C PRO A 240 -2.72 23.53 -12.27
N ALA A 241 -2.36 22.52 -11.45
CA ALA A 241 -3.10 22.22 -10.23
C ALA A 241 -2.27 21.83 -8.99
N GLY A 242 -1.05 21.31 -9.13
CA GLY A 242 -0.44 20.53 -8.04
C GLY A 242 -1.16 19.19 -8.00
N PHE A 243 -0.47 18.12 -8.35
CA PHE A 243 -1.12 16.82 -8.51
C PHE A 243 -1.43 16.24 -7.14
N HIS A 244 -2.53 15.49 -6.97
CA HIS A 244 -2.84 14.89 -5.67
C HIS A 244 -2.02 13.62 -5.42
N ASN A 245 -1.86 12.82 -6.47
CA ASN A 245 -0.93 11.69 -6.56
C ASN A 245 -0.33 11.65 -7.97
N GLN A 246 0.72 10.87 -8.17
CA GLN A 246 1.36 10.66 -9.45
C GLN A 246 1.98 9.27 -9.53
N ASP A 247 2.20 8.78 -10.75
CA ASP A 247 3.06 7.62 -10.98
C ASP A 247 4.00 7.86 -12.15
N LEU A 248 4.99 7.00 -12.33
CA LEU A 248 5.99 7.09 -13.38
C LEU A 248 6.18 5.77 -14.11
N HIS A 249 6.61 5.85 -15.36
CA HIS A 249 7.03 4.68 -16.12
C HIS A 249 8.23 4.98 -17.00
N VAL A 250 9.12 3.99 -17.09
CA VAL A 250 10.28 4.00 -17.97
C VAL A 250 10.01 3.09 -19.16
N ASP A 251 9.71 3.69 -20.30
CA ASP A 251 9.42 2.97 -21.53
C ASP A 251 10.66 2.91 -22.44
N CYS A 252 11.28 1.73 -22.50
CA CYS A 252 12.41 1.44 -23.39
C CYS A 252 11.98 0.80 -24.72
N ASP A 253 10.70 0.47 -24.88
CA ASP A 253 10.17 -0.29 -26.02
C ASP A 253 9.19 0.53 -26.87
N TRP A 254 9.07 1.85 -26.63
CA TRP A 254 8.23 2.77 -27.39
C TRP A 254 8.50 2.73 -28.90
N GLU A 255 7.67 1.98 -29.63
CA GLU A 255 7.84 1.81 -31.07
C GLU A 255 7.56 3.12 -31.82
N GLY A 256 8.57 3.60 -32.54
CA GLY A 256 8.46 4.83 -33.34
C GLY A 256 8.62 6.11 -32.51
N ALA A 257 9.16 6.02 -31.29
CA ALA A 257 9.54 7.17 -30.48
C ALA A 257 10.18 8.30 -31.32
N PRO A 258 9.84 9.57 -31.06
CA PRO A 258 10.49 10.69 -31.71
C PRO A 258 12.01 10.59 -31.53
N PRO A 259 12.82 10.76 -32.60
CA PRO A 259 14.27 10.63 -32.51
C PRO A 259 14.84 11.83 -31.76
N ILE A 260 14.87 11.73 -30.43
CA ILE A 260 15.34 12.77 -29.53
C ILE A 260 16.82 12.51 -29.28
N ILE A 261 17.64 13.34 -29.92
CA ILE A 261 19.09 13.23 -29.87
C ILE A 261 19.61 14.15 -28.78
N ASN A 262 20.40 13.58 -27.88
CA ASN A 262 21.14 14.32 -26.89
C ASN A 262 22.14 15.26 -27.59
N PRO A 263 22.03 16.59 -27.43
CA PRO A 263 22.89 17.53 -28.14
C PRO A 263 24.36 17.47 -27.70
N THR A 264 24.63 16.89 -26.53
CA THR A 264 25.97 16.77 -25.94
C THR A 264 26.65 15.47 -26.37
N THR A 265 25.94 14.34 -26.33
CA THR A 265 26.51 13.01 -26.64
C THR A 265 26.37 12.64 -28.10
N GLY A 266 25.34 13.18 -28.78
CA GLY A 266 24.94 12.77 -30.12
C GLY A 266 24.26 11.40 -30.17
N GLU A 267 23.93 10.82 -29.01
CA GLU A 267 23.19 9.57 -28.87
C GLU A 267 21.68 9.86 -28.84
N GLU A 268 20.90 8.88 -29.27
CA GLU A 268 19.44 8.94 -29.29
C GLU A 268 18.91 8.32 -28.02
N GLU A 269 17.94 8.96 -27.38
CA GLU A 269 17.28 8.44 -26.18
C GLU A 269 16.71 7.05 -26.45
N GLN A 270 17.11 6.06 -25.64
CA GLN A 270 16.66 4.68 -25.79
C GLN A 270 15.51 4.32 -24.84
N CYS A 271 15.40 5.02 -23.71
CA CYS A 271 14.36 4.82 -22.71
C CYS A 271 13.75 6.17 -22.36
N HIS A 272 12.43 6.20 -22.22
CA HIS A 272 11.62 7.41 -22.18
C HIS A 272 10.87 7.46 -20.86
N LEU A 273 11.01 8.56 -20.14
CA LEU A 273 10.35 8.75 -18.85
C LEU A 273 8.98 9.42 -19.04
N PHE A 274 7.92 8.68 -18.73
CA PHE A 274 6.56 9.18 -18.65
C PHE A 274 6.12 9.37 -17.21
N LEU A 275 5.32 10.40 -16.97
CA LEU A 275 4.72 10.70 -15.66
C LEU A 275 3.20 10.78 -15.82
N TYR A 276 2.46 10.28 -14.84
CA TYR A 276 1.00 10.20 -14.84
C TYR A 276 0.45 10.95 -13.64
N GLY A 277 0.22 12.25 -13.78
CA GLY A 277 -0.21 13.12 -12.69
C GLY A 277 -1.73 13.13 -12.52
N ALA A 278 -2.20 13.05 -11.28
CA ALA A 278 -3.61 13.15 -10.95
C ALA A 278 -4.02 14.59 -10.63
N ASP A 279 -4.81 15.23 -11.50
CA ASP A 279 -5.29 16.60 -11.27
C ASP A 279 -6.65 16.57 -10.54
N PRO A 280 -6.71 16.99 -9.26
CA PRO A 280 -7.90 16.85 -8.43
C PRO A 280 -8.98 17.92 -8.68
N TYR A 281 -8.80 18.91 -9.56
CA TYR A 281 -9.82 19.98 -9.67
C TYR A 281 -11.15 19.47 -10.27
N PRO A 282 -12.30 19.60 -9.57
CA PRO A 282 -13.59 19.10 -10.07
C PRO A 282 -13.98 19.71 -11.42
N GLU A 283 -14.16 18.86 -12.42
CA GLU A 283 -14.27 19.28 -13.83
C GLU A 283 -15.65 19.86 -14.19
N MET A 284 -16.71 19.45 -13.48
CA MET A 284 -18.09 19.84 -13.80
C MET A 284 -18.46 21.30 -13.45
N VAL A 285 -17.58 22.06 -12.79
CA VAL A 285 -17.89 23.40 -12.23
C VAL A 285 -17.25 24.55 -13.01
N GLU A 286 -16.20 24.29 -13.82
CA GLU A 286 -15.49 25.36 -14.54
C GLU A 286 -16.12 25.66 -15.90
N GLY A 287 -17.29 26.32 -15.85
CA GLY A 287 -17.94 26.86 -17.04
C GLY A 287 -17.01 27.71 -17.91
N ASP A 288 -17.09 27.48 -19.22
CA ASP A 288 -16.78 28.41 -20.32
C ASP A 288 -15.32 28.85 -20.58
N SER A 289 -14.29 28.34 -19.91
CA SER A 289 -12.90 28.74 -20.24
C SER A 289 -12.21 27.85 -21.29
N GLY A 290 -12.44 26.52 -21.28
CA GLY A 290 -11.80 25.59 -22.22
C GLY A 290 -10.28 25.78 -22.36
N THR A 291 -9.63 26.33 -21.32
CA THR A 291 -8.23 26.79 -21.40
C THR A 291 -7.27 25.82 -20.74
N PHE A 292 -7.77 24.87 -19.94
CA PHE A 292 -6.96 23.87 -19.24
C PHE A 292 -7.70 22.51 -19.24
N TYR A 293 -7.11 21.52 -19.89
CA TYR A 293 -7.46 20.10 -19.71
C TYR A 293 -7.24 19.67 -18.25
N LYS A 294 -8.14 18.88 -17.68
CA LYS A 294 -8.16 18.39 -16.29
C LYS A 294 -8.28 16.86 -16.27
N GLY A 295 -8.06 16.26 -15.09
CA GLY A 295 -8.10 14.82 -14.89
C GLY A 295 -6.71 14.20 -14.92
N THR A 296 -6.59 12.99 -15.46
CA THR A 296 -5.30 12.32 -15.61
C THR A 296 -4.49 13.07 -16.66
N GLN A 297 -3.36 13.64 -16.26
CA GLN A 297 -2.45 14.30 -17.18
C GLN A 297 -1.20 13.46 -17.38
N ILE A 298 -0.83 13.24 -18.64
CA ILE A 298 0.35 12.47 -18.99
C ILE A 298 1.44 13.40 -19.47
N PHE A 299 2.62 13.24 -18.89
CA PHE A 299 3.80 14.02 -19.20
C PHE A 299 4.90 13.13 -19.74
N TYR A 300 5.72 13.73 -20.58
CA TYR A 300 6.96 13.15 -21.05
C TYR A 300 8.11 14.07 -20.67
N VAL A 301 9.21 13.48 -20.23
CA VAL A 301 10.45 14.17 -19.87
C VAL A 301 11.49 13.88 -20.96
N PRO A 302 11.69 14.79 -21.95
CA PRO A 302 12.63 14.55 -23.04
C PRO A 302 14.07 14.41 -22.55
N LEU A 303 14.79 13.41 -23.07
CA LEU A 303 16.12 13.04 -22.63
C LEU A 303 16.16 12.66 -21.15
N GLY A 304 15.08 12.13 -20.57
CA GLY A 304 14.96 11.85 -19.13
C GLY A 304 16.25 11.31 -18.55
N PHE A 305 16.66 10.11 -18.95
CA PHE A 305 17.86 9.44 -18.43
C PHE A 305 19.21 9.98 -18.95
N GLU A 306 19.26 10.51 -20.19
CA GLU A 306 20.50 10.94 -20.83
C GLU A 306 20.82 12.43 -20.65
N SER A 307 19.86 13.23 -20.22
CA SER A 307 19.99 14.67 -20.01
C SER A 307 20.93 15.01 -18.85
N TRP A 308 21.31 14.01 -18.06
CA TRP A 308 21.96 14.18 -16.78
C TRP A 308 23.46 13.91 -16.88
N ARG A 309 24.24 15.00 -16.86
CA ARG A 309 25.71 14.96 -16.85
C ARG A 309 26.27 15.85 -15.74
N PRO A 310 27.14 15.32 -14.85
CA PRO A 310 27.85 16.10 -13.83
C PRO A 310 28.93 17.04 -14.42
N ASP A 311 29.03 17.18 -15.75
CA ASP A 311 29.99 18.04 -16.44
C ASP A 311 29.43 19.43 -16.81
N GLN A 312 28.14 19.70 -16.54
CA GLN A 312 27.51 21.00 -16.75
C GLN A 312 27.59 21.88 -15.50
N ASN A 313 27.76 23.20 -15.68
CA ASN A 313 27.79 24.15 -14.56
C ASN A 313 26.37 24.68 -14.22
N ASP A 314 26.21 25.23 -13.01
CA ASP A 314 24.96 25.74 -12.45
C ASP A 314 24.21 26.71 -13.38
N GLY A 315 24.91 27.43 -14.27
CA GLY A 315 24.30 28.36 -15.24
C GLY A 315 23.68 27.69 -16.47
N GLU A 316 24.12 26.46 -16.80
CA GLU A 316 23.61 25.64 -17.91
C GLU A 316 22.54 24.65 -17.44
N GLN A 317 22.57 24.26 -16.15
CA GLN A 317 21.52 23.48 -15.49
C GLN A 317 20.29 24.33 -15.10
N ASN A 318 20.46 25.63 -14.82
CA ASN A 318 19.38 26.59 -14.53
C ASN A 318 18.52 27.01 -15.74
N VAL A 319 18.69 26.38 -16.90
CA VAL A 319 17.75 26.50 -18.02
C VAL A 319 16.83 25.29 -17.95
N SER A 320 15.97 25.26 -16.91
CA SER A 320 14.98 24.21 -16.66
C SER A 320 14.37 23.70 -17.97
N ARG A 321 14.66 22.45 -18.33
CA ARG A 321 14.06 21.85 -19.53
C ARG A 321 12.62 21.47 -19.20
N GLU A 322 11.72 21.89 -20.07
CA GLU A 322 10.27 21.80 -19.87
C GLU A 322 9.81 20.34 -19.89
N ILE A 323 9.19 19.89 -18.80
CA ILE A 323 8.34 18.69 -18.80
C ILE A 323 7.16 19.00 -19.72
N ILE A 324 6.93 18.15 -20.72
CA ILE A 324 5.96 18.41 -21.78
C ILE A 324 4.73 17.57 -21.52
N ARG A 325 3.54 18.18 -21.54
CA ARG A 325 2.30 17.43 -21.57
C ARG A 325 2.19 16.65 -22.88
N TRP A 326 2.01 15.34 -22.76
CA TRP A 326 1.99 14.40 -23.86
C TRP A 326 0.59 13.86 -24.17
N GLY A 327 -0.26 13.77 -23.15
CA GLY A 327 -1.60 13.22 -23.26
C GLY A 327 -2.47 13.58 -22.08
N GLY A 328 -3.69 13.06 -22.11
CA GLY A 328 -4.60 13.16 -20.99
C GLY A 328 -5.80 12.23 -21.12
N TYR A 329 -6.38 11.88 -19.97
CA TYR A 329 -7.64 11.16 -19.89
C TYR A 329 -8.57 11.78 -18.83
N SER A 330 -9.86 11.88 -19.16
CA SER A 330 -10.93 12.14 -18.21
C SER A 330 -12.18 11.30 -18.57
N PRO A 331 -12.90 10.74 -17.59
CA PRO A 331 -14.11 9.98 -17.82
C PRO A 331 -15.17 10.79 -18.58
N GLU A 332 -15.77 10.17 -19.61
CA GLU A 332 -16.91 10.78 -20.31
C GLU A 332 -18.08 10.99 -19.33
N PRO A 333 -18.68 12.20 -19.24
CA PRO A 333 -19.69 12.50 -18.22
C PRO A 333 -20.88 11.54 -18.18
N GLU A 334 -21.32 11.02 -19.32
CA GLU A 334 -22.37 10.00 -19.42
C GLU A 334 -22.04 8.68 -18.70
N THR A 335 -20.76 8.39 -18.46
CA THR A 335 -20.31 7.17 -17.77
C THR A 335 -20.29 7.31 -16.25
N THR A 336 -20.68 8.46 -15.69
CA THR A 336 -20.52 8.76 -14.24
C THR A 336 -21.82 8.77 -13.45
N CYS A 337 -22.97 8.72 -14.11
CA CYS A 337 -24.29 8.96 -13.48
C CYS A 337 -24.43 10.31 -12.77
N GLY A 338 -23.66 11.32 -13.18
CA GLY A 338 -23.64 12.62 -12.52
C GLY A 338 -22.88 12.62 -11.19
N GLY A 339 -22.10 11.57 -10.92
CA GLY A 339 -21.07 11.56 -9.89
C GLY A 339 -19.99 12.59 -10.17
N SER A 340 -19.26 12.99 -9.13
CA SER A 340 -18.08 13.84 -9.29
C SER A 340 -16.97 13.15 -10.10
N ILE A 341 -16.40 13.91 -11.04
CA ILE A 341 -15.16 13.57 -11.74
C ILE A 341 -14.05 14.30 -11.00
N PHE A 342 -13.36 13.57 -10.15
CA PHE A 342 -12.24 14.01 -9.35
C PHE A 342 -11.18 12.92 -9.46
N ASN A 343 -10.09 13.22 -10.15
CA ASN A 343 -8.98 12.28 -10.27
C ASN A 343 -8.15 12.36 -9.01
N HIS A 344 -8.12 11.26 -8.26
CA HIS A 344 -7.42 11.20 -7.00
C HIS A 344 -6.03 10.59 -7.17
N ASP A 345 -5.97 9.46 -7.87
CA ASP A 345 -4.78 8.62 -7.94
C ASP A 345 -4.68 7.92 -9.30
N ASN A 346 -3.46 7.69 -9.76
CA ASN A 346 -3.15 6.91 -10.96
C ASN A 346 -2.06 5.90 -10.59
N VAL A 347 -2.30 4.62 -10.84
CA VAL A 347 -1.28 3.57 -10.70
C VAL A 347 -0.98 2.96 -12.06
N PHE A 348 0.29 3.01 -12.47
CA PHE A 348 0.79 2.37 -13.66
C PHE A 348 1.09 0.89 -13.39
N HIS A 349 0.65 0.01 -14.29
CA HIS A 349 0.92 -1.41 -14.17
C HIS A 349 0.97 -2.11 -15.53
N ILE A 350 1.92 -3.03 -15.71
CA ILE A 350 1.97 -3.91 -16.88
C ILE A 350 1.11 -5.14 -16.61
N HIS A 351 -0.05 -5.22 -17.27
CA HIS A 351 -0.99 -6.29 -17.03
C HIS A 351 -0.37 -7.67 -17.33
N PRO A 352 -0.37 -8.64 -16.39
CA PRO A 352 0.45 -9.85 -16.49
C PRO A 352 0.01 -10.81 -17.60
N ILE A 353 -1.27 -10.77 -18.01
CA ILE A 353 -1.80 -11.59 -19.12
C ILE A 353 -1.66 -10.89 -20.47
N THR A 354 -2.17 -9.66 -20.62
CA THR A 354 -2.23 -8.98 -21.92
C THR A 354 -0.89 -8.33 -22.30
N GLY A 355 -0.02 -8.05 -21.34
CA GLY A 355 1.22 -7.29 -21.52
C GLY A 355 1.00 -5.81 -21.82
N GLN A 356 -0.23 -5.31 -21.71
CA GLN A 356 -0.54 -3.90 -21.89
C GLN A 356 -0.02 -3.09 -20.70
N ALA A 357 0.54 -1.92 -20.98
CA ALA A 357 0.77 -0.88 -19.99
C ALA A 357 -0.57 -0.16 -19.73
N LEU A 358 -1.11 -0.38 -18.54
CA LEU A 358 -2.41 0.14 -18.13
C LEU A 358 -2.24 1.13 -16.98
N LEU A 359 -3.07 2.18 -17.00
CA LEU A 359 -3.32 3.01 -15.82
C LEU A 359 -4.59 2.52 -15.12
N TYR A 360 -4.45 2.16 -13.85
CA TYR A 360 -5.54 1.92 -12.92
C TYR A 360 -5.80 3.21 -12.16
N ILE A 361 -6.88 3.88 -12.53
CA ILE A 361 -7.13 5.26 -12.14
C ILE A 361 -8.29 5.33 -11.16
N SER A 362 -8.04 5.97 -10.03
CA SER A 362 -9.03 6.27 -9.01
C SER A 362 -9.68 7.60 -9.29
N TYR A 363 -10.92 7.53 -9.79
CA TYR A 363 -11.80 8.68 -9.84
C TYR A 363 -12.88 8.53 -8.79
N TRP A 364 -13.14 9.58 -8.00
CA TRP A 364 -14.07 9.53 -6.87
C TRP A 364 -15.41 8.82 -7.17
N ASP A 365 -16.39 9.52 -7.72
CA ASP A 365 -17.69 8.92 -8.03
C ASP A 365 -17.75 8.45 -9.49
N ALA A 366 -16.68 8.60 -10.27
CA ALA A 366 -16.58 7.92 -11.55
C ALA A 366 -16.15 6.45 -11.37
N GLY A 367 -15.53 6.10 -10.24
CA GLY A 367 -15.08 4.76 -9.92
C GLY A 367 -13.68 4.46 -10.48
N LEU A 368 -13.35 3.17 -10.53
CA LEU A 368 -12.12 2.69 -11.17
C LEU A 368 -12.23 2.87 -12.69
N ARG A 369 -11.19 3.44 -13.29
CA ARG A 369 -11.00 3.49 -14.75
C ARG A 369 -9.70 2.78 -15.11
N ILE A 370 -9.74 1.96 -16.15
CA ILE A 370 -8.58 1.24 -16.67
C ILE A 370 -8.32 1.75 -18.08
N VAL A 371 -7.16 2.37 -18.29
CA VAL A 371 -6.83 3.09 -19.53
C VAL A 371 -5.53 2.56 -20.11
N ASP A 372 -5.52 2.25 -21.41
CA ASP A 372 -4.34 1.72 -22.10
C ASP A 372 -3.41 2.86 -22.57
N VAL A 373 -2.18 2.83 -22.06
CA VAL A 373 -1.10 3.78 -22.37
C VAL A 373 0.08 3.13 -23.10
N SER A 374 -0.06 1.88 -23.56
CA SER A 374 1.01 1.08 -24.20
C SER A 374 1.58 1.67 -25.47
N GLU A 375 0.81 2.48 -26.20
CA GLU A 375 1.25 3.07 -27.47
C GLU A 375 1.20 4.60 -27.40
N PRO A 376 2.20 5.27 -26.76
CA PRO A 376 2.26 6.72 -26.76
C PRO A 376 2.38 7.28 -28.18
N PRO A 377 1.68 8.38 -28.53
CA PRO A 377 1.71 8.92 -29.87
C PRO A 377 3.03 9.63 -30.13
N THR A 378 3.57 9.51 -31.34
CA THR A 378 4.81 10.20 -31.75
C THR A 378 4.70 11.73 -31.80
N ILE A 379 3.47 12.26 -31.77
CA ILE A 379 3.18 13.69 -31.68
C ILE A 379 2.35 13.88 -30.40
N PRO A 380 2.74 14.81 -29.51
CA PRO A 380 2.00 15.08 -28.28
C PRO A 380 0.53 15.44 -28.56
N ASP A 381 -0.36 14.96 -27.69
CA ASP A 381 -1.77 15.34 -27.61
C ASP A 381 -2.03 16.09 -26.28
N PRO A 382 -1.51 17.33 -26.12
CA PRO A 382 -1.54 18.05 -24.84
C PRO A 382 -2.94 18.50 -24.39
N GLU A 383 -3.94 18.34 -25.26
CA GLU A 383 -5.34 18.61 -24.94
C GLU A 383 -6.13 17.32 -24.67
N GLY A 384 -5.45 16.15 -24.62
CA GLY A 384 -6.06 14.85 -24.32
C GLY A 384 -7.29 14.56 -25.17
N ILE A 385 -7.27 14.94 -26.45
CA ILE A 385 -8.45 14.80 -27.33
C ILE A 385 -8.65 13.33 -27.72
N SER A 386 -7.55 12.59 -27.85
CA SER A 386 -7.53 11.24 -28.39
C SER A 386 -6.67 10.30 -27.56
N TRP A 387 -5.49 10.71 -27.09
CA TRP A 387 -4.61 9.82 -26.34
C TRP A 387 -4.43 10.24 -24.87
N PRO A 388 -4.63 9.31 -23.92
CA PRO A 388 -5.32 8.02 -24.06
C PRO A 388 -6.85 8.13 -23.89
N GLN A 389 -7.45 9.31 -24.13
CA GLN A 389 -8.90 9.53 -24.06
C GLN A 389 -9.76 8.46 -24.77
N ASP A 390 -9.36 8.03 -25.96
CA ASP A 390 -10.06 7.01 -26.76
C ASP A 390 -9.71 5.56 -26.35
N ASN A 391 -8.84 5.38 -25.34
CA ASN A 391 -8.24 4.11 -24.94
C ASN A 391 -8.71 3.62 -23.55
N GLU A 392 -9.88 4.05 -23.07
CA GLU A 392 -10.49 3.41 -21.89
C GLU A 392 -10.80 1.93 -22.24
N VAL A 393 -10.13 1.01 -21.54
CA VAL A 393 -10.28 -0.43 -21.72
C VAL A 393 -11.49 -0.93 -20.95
N GLY A 394 -11.59 -0.51 -19.69
CA GLY A 394 -12.68 -0.91 -18.83
C GLY A 394 -12.82 -0.04 -17.61
N ARG A 395 -13.85 -0.32 -16.83
CA ARG A 395 -14.16 0.47 -15.63
C ARG A 395 -14.89 -0.36 -14.60
N TRP A 396 -14.70 -0.08 -13.32
CA TRP A 396 -15.59 -0.62 -12.30
C TRP A 396 -16.30 0.52 -11.60
N LEU A 397 -17.62 0.38 -11.55
CA LEU A 397 -18.58 1.42 -11.23
C LEU A 397 -18.72 2.54 -12.28
N GLY A 398 -19.91 3.14 -12.34
CA GLY A 398 -20.26 4.16 -13.32
C GLY A 398 -21.72 4.07 -13.77
N CYS A 399 -22.01 4.61 -14.94
CA CYS A 399 -23.34 4.60 -15.54
C CYS A 399 -23.48 3.55 -16.64
N PRO A 400 -24.67 2.91 -16.76
CA PRO A 400 -25.02 2.07 -17.90
C PRO A 400 -24.89 2.81 -19.21
N SER A 401 -23.76 2.58 -19.88
CA SER A 401 -23.33 3.35 -21.05
C SER A 401 -22.82 2.47 -22.20
N ALA A 402 -22.58 1.18 -21.98
CA ALA A 402 -22.15 0.25 -23.02
C ALA A 402 -23.31 -0.53 -23.65
N ASP A 403 -23.26 -0.65 -24.98
CA ASP A 403 -24.26 -1.33 -25.79
C ASP A 403 -24.27 -2.85 -25.61
N ASP A 404 -23.14 -3.43 -25.16
CA ASP A 404 -23.02 -4.86 -24.83
C ASP A 404 -23.72 -5.24 -23.52
N GLY A 405 -24.05 -4.25 -22.69
CA GLY A 405 -24.69 -4.41 -21.40
C GLY A 405 -23.77 -4.79 -20.25
N TRP A 406 -22.44 -4.91 -20.42
CA TRP A 406 -21.53 -5.29 -19.34
C TRP A 406 -21.55 -4.28 -18.18
N TYR A 407 -21.54 -2.99 -18.53
CA TYR A 407 -21.68 -1.88 -17.58
C TYR A 407 -23.16 -1.56 -17.29
N GLY A 408 -24.08 -2.47 -17.60
CA GLY A 408 -25.49 -2.34 -17.29
C GLY A 408 -25.82 -2.75 -15.86
N PRO A 409 -27.05 -2.43 -15.37
CA PRO A 409 -27.52 -2.88 -14.06
C PRO A 409 -27.66 -4.41 -13.96
N ASP A 410 -27.67 -5.12 -15.08
CA ASP A 410 -27.74 -6.57 -15.18
C ASP A 410 -26.40 -7.19 -15.63
N GLY A 411 -25.33 -6.39 -15.71
CA GLY A 411 -24.00 -6.79 -16.19
C GLY A 411 -22.96 -6.95 -15.07
N GLY A 412 -21.73 -7.31 -15.44
CA GLY A 412 -20.66 -7.58 -14.48
C GLY A 412 -20.11 -6.34 -13.76
N GLY A 413 -20.07 -5.19 -14.44
CA GLY A 413 -19.31 -4.02 -13.95
C GLY A 413 -19.96 -3.24 -12.81
N HIS A 414 -21.23 -3.49 -12.49
CA HIS A 414 -22.03 -2.66 -11.57
C HIS A 414 -22.57 -3.42 -10.35
N ALA A 415 -22.21 -4.70 -10.20
CA ALA A 415 -22.62 -5.52 -9.07
C ALA A 415 -24.14 -5.52 -8.77
N ASN A 416 -24.98 -5.40 -9.81
CA ASN A 416 -26.44 -5.23 -9.73
C ASN A 416 -26.93 -4.06 -8.85
N MET A 417 -26.07 -3.07 -8.58
CA MET A 417 -26.45 -1.89 -7.80
C MET A 417 -27.40 -0.98 -8.59
N THR A 418 -28.40 -0.42 -7.91
CA THR A 418 -29.26 0.60 -8.54
C THR A 418 -28.52 1.94 -8.67
N PRO A 419 -28.95 2.83 -9.57
CA PRO A 419 -28.40 4.18 -9.65
C PRO A 419 -28.47 4.96 -8.32
N GLU A 420 -29.40 4.64 -7.42
CA GLU A 420 -29.48 5.25 -6.08
C GLU A 420 -28.50 4.66 -5.06
N GLU A 421 -28.17 3.36 -5.18
CA GLU A 421 -27.12 2.71 -4.37
C GLU A 421 -25.71 3.17 -4.80
N TRP A 422 -25.59 3.57 -6.06
CA TRP A 422 -24.42 4.18 -6.66
C TRP A 422 -24.32 5.69 -6.38
N GLY A 423 -25.36 6.44 -6.69
CA GLY A 423 -25.29 7.88 -6.86
C GLY A 423 -25.29 8.71 -5.58
N GLY A 424 -24.59 9.85 -5.65
CA GLY A 424 -24.62 10.91 -4.65
C GLY A 424 -24.00 10.53 -3.31
N SER A 425 -24.14 11.42 -2.32
CA SER A 425 -23.53 11.23 -1.00
C SER A 425 -23.96 9.93 -0.31
N SER A 426 -25.12 9.35 -0.65
CA SER A 426 -25.58 8.08 -0.08
C SER A 426 -24.80 6.86 -0.56
N GLY A 427 -24.41 6.80 -1.84
CA GLY A 427 -23.58 5.71 -2.36
C GLY A 427 -22.14 5.81 -1.84
N ALA A 428 -21.58 7.02 -1.87
CA ALA A 428 -20.24 7.29 -1.38
C ALA A 428 -20.09 6.93 0.11
N LEU A 429 -21.07 7.28 0.97
CA LEU A 429 -21.10 6.88 2.39
C LEU A 429 -21.10 5.35 2.63
N ASN A 430 -21.38 4.56 1.60
CA ASN A 430 -21.37 3.10 1.63
C ASN A 430 -20.24 2.49 0.78
N GLY A 431 -19.25 3.30 0.40
CA GLY A 431 -18.05 2.87 -0.33
C GLY A 431 -18.21 2.74 -1.84
N ASN A 432 -19.36 3.15 -2.39
CA ASN A 432 -19.65 3.14 -3.83
C ASN A 432 -19.35 4.50 -4.47
N GLY A 433 -18.27 5.17 -4.08
CA GLY A 433 -17.93 6.53 -4.48
C GLY A 433 -16.77 7.04 -3.64
N TRP A 434 -16.27 8.23 -3.96
CA TRP A 434 -15.01 8.75 -3.41
C TRP A 434 -13.83 7.78 -3.52
N ILE A 435 -13.77 6.97 -4.58
CA ILE A 435 -12.63 6.06 -4.81
C ILE A 435 -11.32 6.85 -4.82
N HIS A 436 -10.43 6.44 -3.93
CA HIS A 436 -9.23 7.16 -3.52
C HIS A 436 -7.99 6.51 -4.10
N TYR A 437 -7.83 5.19 -3.91
CA TYR A 437 -6.69 4.41 -4.41
C TYR A 437 -7.17 3.13 -5.09
N ALA A 438 -6.34 2.68 -6.04
CA ALA A 438 -6.49 1.43 -6.74
C ALA A 438 -5.15 0.70 -6.74
N VAL A 439 -5.12 -0.51 -6.20
CA VAL A 439 -3.90 -1.32 -6.03
C VAL A 439 -4.07 -2.61 -6.84
N PRO A 440 -3.59 -2.67 -8.09
CA PRO A 440 -3.53 -3.91 -8.86
C PRO A 440 -2.43 -4.82 -8.29
N TYR A 441 -2.69 -6.13 -8.21
CA TYR A 441 -1.63 -7.10 -7.94
C TYR A 441 -0.60 -7.09 -9.05
N GLU A 442 0.68 -7.21 -8.71
CA GLU A 442 1.73 -7.29 -9.75
C GLU A 442 1.69 -8.57 -10.59
N HIS A 443 1.02 -9.60 -10.08
CA HIS A 443 1.07 -10.97 -10.59
C HIS A 443 -0.29 -11.64 -10.53
N LEU A 444 -0.38 -12.83 -11.12
CA LEU A 444 -1.59 -13.65 -11.05
C LEU A 444 -1.61 -14.51 -9.78
N LEU A 445 -2.79 -14.61 -9.19
CA LEU A 445 -3.04 -15.43 -8.01
C LEU A 445 -3.85 -16.67 -8.36
N CYS A 446 -3.47 -17.81 -7.79
CA CYS A 446 -4.29 -19.01 -7.74
C CYS A 446 -4.16 -19.67 -6.36
N ASN A 447 -5.24 -19.63 -5.58
CA ASN A 447 -5.29 -20.19 -4.21
C ASN A 447 -4.13 -19.74 -3.30
N GLY A 448 -3.66 -18.49 -3.47
CA GLY A 448 -2.54 -17.92 -2.72
C GLY A 448 -1.15 -18.16 -3.30
N ALA A 449 -1.04 -18.98 -4.35
CA ALA A 449 0.20 -19.05 -5.12
C ALA A 449 0.29 -17.90 -6.12
N ALA A 450 1.47 -17.30 -6.22
CA ALA A 450 1.84 -16.42 -7.32
C ALA A 450 2.25 -17.25 -8.55
N ASP A 451 2.11 -16.67 -9.74
CA ASP A 451 2.47 -17.33 -11.01
C ASP A 451 3.98 -17.52 -11.19
N PHE A 452 4.81 -16.83 -10.41
CA PHE A 452 6.25 -17.03 -10.35
C PHE A 452 6.70 -17.99 -9.23
N ASP A 453 5.79 -18.45 -8.37
CA ASP A 453 6.15 -19.44 -7.34
C ASP A 453 6.56 -20.78 -7.98
N PRO A 454 7.38 -21.60 -7.29
CA PRO A 454 7.73 -22.92 -7.79
C PRO A 454 6.48 -23.77 -8.01
N VAL A 455 6.31 -24.34 -9.20
CA VAL A 455 5.11 -25.13 -9.58
C VAL A 455 4.76 -26.23 -8.57
N GLU A 456 5.73 -26.78 -7.85
CA GLU A 456 5.50 -27.76 -6.78
C GLU A 456 4.80 -27.23 -5.51
N THR A 457 4.71 -25.91 -5.32
CA THR A 457 3.97 -25.26 -4.23
C THR A 457 2.52 -24.97 -4.58
N TRP A 458 2.17 -25.03 -5.88
CA TRP A 458 0.83 -24.74 -6.35
C TRP A 458 -0.16 -25.85 -5.98
N ASP A 459 -1.40 -25.46 -5.70
CA ASP A 459 -2.50 -26.41 -5.56
C ASP A 459 -2.78 -27.15 -6.87
N ASP A 460 -3.30 -28.39 -6.77
CA ASP A 460 -3.70 -29.20 -7.93
C ASP A 460 -4.68 -28.44 -8.85
N GLU A 461 -5.48 -27.55 -8.26
CA GLU A 461 -6.47 -26.72 -8.97
C GLU A 461 -5.87 -25.52 -9.70
N CYS A 462 -4.58 -25.24 -9.53
CA CYS A 462 -3.85 -24.25 -10.34
C CYS A 462 -3.23 -24.87 -11.59
N GLY A 463 -3.23 -26.20 -11.68
CA GLY A 463 -2.81 -26.96 -12.87
C GLY A 463 -1.38 -26.65 -13.28
N THR A 464 -1.20 -26.32 -14.56
CA THR A 464 0.10 -25.97 -15.16
C THR A 464 0.33 -24.48 -15.34
N GLY A 465 -0.53 -23.64 -14.76
CA GLY A 465 -0.46 -22.18 -14.84
C GLY A 465 -1.67 -21.56 -15.56
N PRO A 466 -1.62 -20.24 -15.83
CA PRO A 466 -2.73 -19.47 -16.43
C PRO A 466 -3.20 -20.01 -17.79
N GLU A 467 -2.31 -20.63 -18.55
CA GLU A 467 -2.59 -21.22 -19.88
C GLU A 467 -3.15 -22.65 -19.81
N ASP A 468 -3.35 -23.20 -18.61
CA ASP A 468 -3.89 -24.55 -18.46
C ASP A 468 -5.34 -24.62 -18.99
N PRO A 469 -5.67 -25.55 -19.90
CA PRO A 469 -6.98 -25.58 -20.56
C PRO A 469 -8.15 -25.94 -19.63
N ILE A 470 -7.87 -26.44 -18.42
CA ILE A 470 -8.88 -26.82 -17.42
C ILE A 470 -8.80 -25.89 -16.22
N TYR A 471 -7.59 -25.63 -15.73
CA TYR A 471 -7.34 -24.93 -14.48
C TYR A 471 -6.88 -23.48 -14.66
N GLY A 472 -6.60 -23.03 -15.89
CA GLY A 472 -6.19 -21.66 -16.19
C GLY A 472 -7.22 -20.62 -15.74
N ILE A 473 -8.50 -21.00 -15.72
CA ILE A 473 -9.59 -20.19 -15.18
C ILE A 473 -9.44 -19.86 -13.68
N ASN A 474 -8.59 -20.56 -12.92
CA ASN A 474 -8.39 -20.27 -11.51
C ASN A 474 -7.33 -19.21 -11.25
N TRP A 475 -6.55 -18.84 -12.27
CA TRP A 475 -5.57 -17.76 -12.20
C TRP A 475 -6.26 -16.42 -12.40
N ARG A 476 -6.10 -15.53 -11.42
CA ARG A 476 -6.80 -14.26 -11.37
C ARG A 476 -5.84 -13.10 -11.17
N HIS A 477 -6.08 -12.04 -11.93
CA HIS A 477 -5.54 -10.73 -11.64
C HIS A 477 -6.61 -9.97 -10.86
N LEU A 478 -6.24 -9.47 -9.69
CA LEU A 478 -7.15 -8.76 -8.80
C LEU A 478 -6.68 -7.31 -8.65
N THR A 479 -7.63 -6.39 -8.59
CA THR A 479 -7.39 -4.99 -8.23
C THR A 479 -8.22 -4.65 -7.02
N LEU A 480 -7.59 -4.11 -6.00
CA LEU A 480 -8.27 -3.63 -4.81
C LEU A 480 -8.52 -2.14 -4.95
N ILE A 481 -9.72 -1.70 -4.60
CA ILE A 481 -10.01 -0.26 -4.57
C ILE A 481 -10.63 0.14 -3.25
N ALA A 482 -10.28 1.33 -2.79
CA ALA A 482 -10.73 1.86 -1.51
C ALA A 482 -11.20 3.31 -1.67
N PRO A 483 -12.29 3.72 -0.99
CA PRO A 483 -12.76 5.08 -0.95
C PRO A 483 -12.06 5.91 0.14
N GLU A 484 -12.00 7.23 -0.04
CA GLU A 484 -11.58 8.17 0.99
C GLU A 484 -12.75 8.94 1.60
N TYR A 485 -12.73 9.06 2.91
CA TYR A 485 -13.74 9.74 3.70
C TYR A 485 -13.16 10.97 4.40
N GLY A 486 -13.22 12.15 3.78
CA GLY A 486 -12.76 13.37 4.44
C GLY A 486 -13.52 13.71 5.73
N THR A 487 -14.83 13.42 5.78
CA THR A 487 -15.64 13.36 7.01
C THR A 487 -16.83 12.45 6.76
N ASN A 488 -17.08 11.44 7.59
CA ASN A 488 -18.32 10.69 7.47
C ASN A 488 -18.81 10.21 8.86
N THR A 489 -20.06 9.79 9.00
CA THR A 489 -20.53 9.20 10.29
C THR A 489 -20.49 7.68 10.32
N ASN A 490 -20.11 7.05 9.21
CA ASN A 490 -20.18 5.61 8.99
C ASN A 490 -18.81 4.89 9.04
N HIS A 491 -17.69 5.63 9.08
CA HIS A 491 -16.28 5.29 8.82
C HIS A 491 -16.04 3.79 8.61
N THR A 492 -16.40 3.32 7.42
CA THR A 492 -16.55 1.89 7.15
C THR A 492 -15.22 1.20 6.88
N GLY A 493 -14.23 1.92 6.35
CA GLY A 493 -12.98 1.31 5.89
C GLY A 493 -13.20 0.33 4.74
N TYR A 494 -14.10 0.64 3.80
CA TYR A 494 -14.43 -0.30 2.73
C TYR A 494 -13.21 -0.57 1.82
N ILE A 495 -13.02 -1.82 1.44
CA ILE A 495 -12.09 -2.25 0.41
C ILE A 495 -12.84 -3.21 -0.50
N TRP A 496 -12.76 -2.99 -1.80
CA TRP A 496 -13.43 -3.81 -2.81
C TRP A 496 -12.40 -4.58 -3.62
N THR A 497 -12.62 -5.89 -3.80
CA THR A 497 -11.74 -6.76 -4.60
C THR A 497 -12.39 -7.00 -5.95
N ILE A 498 -11.80 -6.43 -6.98
CA ILE A 498 -12.29 -6.44 -8.36
C ILE A 498 -11.47 -7.46 -9.16
N ASP A 499 -12.12 -8.40 -9.82
CA ASP A 499 -11.48 -9.21 -10.85
C ASP A 499 -11.16 -8.28 -12.03
N THR A 500 -9.89 -8.17 -12.38
CA THR A 500 -9.42 -7.43 -13.54
C THR A 500 -8.58 -8.32 -14.47
N THR A 501 -8.76 -9.65 -14.39
CA THR A 501 -8.11 -10.65 -15.24
C THR A 501 -8.34 -10.39 -16.73
N ASP A 502 -9.57 -9.99 -17.06
CA ASP A 502 -9.87 -9.30 -18.31
C ASP A 502 -10.12 -7.82 -17.98
N PRO A 503 -9.18 -6.91 -18.29
CA PRO A 503 -9.30 -5.50 -17.90
C PRO A 503 -10.47 -4.81 -18.60
N ALA A 504 -11.03 -5.38 -19.68
CA ALA A 504 -12.20 -4.84 -20.35
C ALA A 504 -13.52 -5.25 -19.70
N ASN A 505 -13.50 -6.29 -18.87
CA ASN A 505 -14.67 -6.87 -18.22
C ASN A 505 -14.44 -7.03 -16.70
N PRO A 506 -14.16 -5.94 -15.96
CA PRO A 506 -13.95 -6.04 -14.52
C PRO A 506 -15.27 -6.30 -13.79
N PHE A 507 -15.22 -7.05 -12.69
CA PHE A 507 -16.39 -7.32 -11.84
C PHE A 507 -16.03 -7.61 -10.38
N LEU A 508 -16.99 -7.39 -9.49
CA LEU A 508 -16.80 -7.51 -8.03
C LEU A 508 -16.73 -8.98 -7.58
N LEU A 509 -15.71 -9.36 -6.81
CA LEU A 509 -15.59 -10.69 -6.20
C LEU A 509 -15.75 -10.69 -4.68
N SER A 510 -15.28 -9.64 -4.00
CA SER A 510 -15.33 -9.54 -2.55
C SER A 510 -15.38 -8.09 -2.09
N LYS A 511 -15.82 -7.92 -0.85
CA LYS A 511 -15.79 -6.65 -0.14
C LYS A 511 -15.36 -6.89 1.29
N TRP A 512 -14.52 -6.01 1.81
CA TRP A 512 -14.10 -5.95 3.18
C TRP A 512 -14.45 -4.59 3.77
N LYS A 513 -14.61 -4.53 5.09
CA LYS A 513 -14.75 -3.30 5.86
C LYS A 513 -14.04 -3.49 7.19
N LEU A 514 -13.68 -2.40 7.86
CA LEU A 514 -13.15 -2.46 9.22
C LEU A 514 -14.08 -3.33 10.09
N PRO A 515 -13.54 -4.37 10.75
CA PRO A 515 -14.33 -5.26 11.57
C PRO A 515 -14.74 -4.55 12.86
N GLY A 516 -15.94 -4.87 13.34
CA GLY A 516 -16.47 -4.29 14.57
C GLY A 516 -17.82 -3.60 14.38
N THR A 517 -18.34 -3.09 15.49
CA THR A 517 -19.59 -2.33 15.57
C THR A 517 -19.40 -1.26 16.62
N SER A 518 -20.14 -0.16 16.52
CA SER A 518 -20.08 0.88 17.52
C SER A 518 -21.35 1.08 18.32
N ILE A 519 -21.24 1.81 19.43
CA ILE A 519 -22.36 2.19 20.28
C ILE A 519 -22.49 3.73 20.24
N LEU A 520 -23.59 4.20 19.67
CA LEU A 520 -23.89 5.62 19.56
C LEU A 520 -24.09 6.27 20.95
N PRO A 521 -23.98 7.61 21.08
CA PRO A 521 -24.19 8.32 22.35
C PRO A 521 -25.56 8.08 23.00
N ASP A 522 -26.56 7.62 22.24
CA ASP A 522 -27.89 7.26 22.76
C ASP A 522 -28.00 5.80 23.25
N GLY A 523 -26.91 5.04 23.16
CA GLY A 523 -26.79 3.64 23.58
C GLY A 523 -27.26 2.62 22.53
N SER A 524 -27.62 3.05 21.32
CA SER A 524 -27.94 2.14 20.22
C SER A 524 -26.68 1.63 19.52
N VAL A 525 -26.73 0.42 18.97
CA VAL A 525 -25.62 -0.18 18.21
C VAL A 525 -25.71 0.25 16.75
N HIS A 526 -24.60 0.74 16.22
CA HIS A 526 -24.43 1.05 14.81
C HIS A 526 -23.60 -0.06 14.13
N GLU A 527 -23.93 -0.36 12.87
CA GLU A 527 -23.36 -1.49 12.13
C GLU A 527 -21.88 -1.30 11.74
N HIS A 528 -21.41 -0.07 11.78
CA HIS A 528 -20.04 0.33 11.48
C HIS A 528 -19.48 1.16 12.63
N HIS A 529 -18.18 1.38 12.64
CA HIS A 529 -17.55 2.36 13.53
C HIS A 529 -18.14 3.76 13.30
N TYR A 530 -18.48 4.44 14.40
CA TYR A 530 -19.02 5.79 14.49
C TYR A 530 -18.07 6.70 15.28
N ILE A 531 -17.38 7.64 14.65
CA ILE A 531 -16.50 8.54 15.41
C ILE A 531 -17.28 9.77 15.91
N PRO A 532 -17.34 10.05 17.22
CA PRO A 532 -17.84 11.33 17.72
C PRO A 532 -16.81 12.46 17.49
N GLY A 533 -16.64 12.90 16.25
CA GLY A 533 -15.89 14.08 15.83
C GLY A 533 -14.35 13.96 15.87
N GLY A 534 -13.68 14.61 14.91
CA GLY A 534 -12.23 14.86 14.92
C GLY A 534 -11.37 13.80 14.21
N TYR A 535 -11.65 12.51 14.39
CA TYR A 535 -10.90 11.43 13.75
C TYR A 535 -11.55 10.95 12.45
N ILE A 536 -10.77 10.26 11.64
CA ILE A 536 -11.16 9.70 10.35
C ILE A 536 -10.60 8.28 10.29
N TYR A 537 -11.40 7.25 10.00
CA TYR A 537 -10.94 5.87 9.74
C TYR A 537 -10.99 5.48 8.27
N SER A 538 -10.57 6.40 7.41
CA SER A 538 -10.53 6.17 5.98
C SER A 538 -9.31 5.32 5.63
N PRO A 539 -9.42 4.33 4.73
CA PRO A 539 -8.26 3.79 4.05
C PRO A 539 -7.51 4.93 3.35
N HIS A 540 -6.18 4.89 3.38
CA HIS A 540 -5.38 5.94 2.76
C HIS A 540 -4.35 5.41 1.77
N ASN A 541 -3.58 4.39 2.13
CA ASN A 541 -2.61 3.76 1.23
C ASN A 541 -2.66 2.24 1.43
N GLY A 542 -2.17 1.47 0.45
CA GLY A 542 -2.05 0.03 0.56
C GLY A 542 -1.16 -0.58 -0.51
N ASP A 543 -0.71 -1.79 -0.23
CA ASP A 543 0.22 -2.52 -1.08
C ASP A 543 -0.08 -4.03 -1.03
N THR A 544 0.31 -4.75 -2.08
CA THR A 544 0.09 -6.19 -2.22
C THR A 544 1.32 -6.99 -1.82
N GLY A 545 1.09 -8.06 -1.06
CA GLY A 545 2.10 -9.07 -0.78
C GLY A 545 2.19 -10.13 -1.87
N THR A 546 3.11 -11.09 -1.69
CA THR A 546 3.35 -12.14 -2.70
C THR A 546 2.30 -13.25 -2.71
N ASN A 547 1.57 -13.47 -1.61
CA ASN A 547 0.73 -14.68 -1.43
C ASN A 547 -0.76 -14.37 -1.36
N GLY A 548 -1.21 -13.29 -2.00
CA GLY A 548 -2.60 -12.83 -1.89
C GLY A 548 -2.92 -12.05 -0.61
N HIS A 549 -1.93 -11.71 0.20
CA HIS A 549 -2.09 -10.76 1.31
C HIS A 549 -2.11 -9.33 0.77
N VAL A 550 -2.89 -8.46 1.42
CA VAL A 550 -2.89 -7.03 1.14
C VAL A 550 -2.88 -6.24 2.43
N TYR A 551 -2.04 -5.21 2.45
CA TYR A 551 -1.76 -4.37 3.60
C TYR A 551 -2.33 -2.99 3.34
N TRP A 552 -3.04 -2.42 4.32
CA TRP A 552 -3.72 -1.14 4.16
C TRP A 552 -3.52 -0.28 5.40
N THR A 553 -3.16 0.98 5.20
CA THR A 553 -3.22 1.99 6.24
C THR A 553 -4.61 2.59 6.27
N HIS A 554 -5.07 2.86 7.48
CA HIS A 554 -6.20 3.73 7.70
C HIS A 554 -5.72 4.91 8.55
N TYR A 555 -6.22 6.10 8.22
CA TYR A 555 -6.19 7.21 9.16
C TYR A 555 -6.74 6.73 10.51
N HIS A 556 -6.08 7.02 11.63
CA HIS A 556 -6.57 6.74 13.00
C HIS A 556 -7.02 5.30 13.34
N ALA A 557 -6.88 4.32 12.45
CA ALA A 557 -7.26 2.92 12.68
C ALA A 557 -6.09 1.95 12.46
N GLY A 558 -4.89 2.48 12.23
CA GLY A 558 -3.65 1.71 12.07
C GLY A 558 -3.56 0.97 10.74
N ASN A 559 -2.62 0.04 10.66
CA ASN A 559 -2.47 -0.83 9.51
C ASN A 559 -3.22 -2.15 9.70
N TRP A 560 -3.81 -2.65 8.63
CA TRP A 560 -4.57 -3.89 8.59
C TRP A 560 -4.02 -4.82 7.52
N VAL A 561 -4.05 -6.12 7.79
CA VAL A 561 -3.69 -7.17 6.83
C VAL A 561 -4.94 -7.97 6.49
N THR A 562 -5.19 -8.12 5.20
CA THR A 562 -6.32 -8.89 4.65
C THR A 562 -5.83 -9.98 3.71
N ASP A 563 -6.47 -11.15 3.76
CA ASP A 563 -6.16 -12.29 2.90
C ASP A 563 -7.18 -12.39 1.76
N HIS A 564 -6.68 -12.28 0.55
CA HIS A 564 -7.39 -12.37 -0.72
C HIS A 564 -6.99 -13.62 -1.53
N SER A 565 -6.16 -14.50 -0.98
CA SER A 565 -5.61 -15.69 -1.65
C SER A 565 -6.68 -16.67 -2.14
N GLN A 566 -7.78 -16.79 -1.38
CA GLN A 566 -8.85 -17.77 -1.63
C GLN A 566 -10.10 -17.15 -2.28
N ILE A 567 -10.06 -15.87 -2.65
CA ILE A 567 -11.27 -15.16 -3.14
C ILE A 567 -11.93 -15.91 -4.29
N TRP A 568 -11.16 -16.36 -5.29
CA TRP A 568 -11.72 -17.08 -6.43
C TRP A 568 -12.46 -18.38 -6.04
N GLN A 569 -11.92 -19.13 -5.08
CA GLN A 569 -12.48 -20.40 -4.60
C GLN A 569 -13.69 -20.20 -3.69
N ASP A 570 -13.64 -19.15 -2.87
CA ASP A 570 -14.67 -18.87 -1.87
C ASP A 570 -15.91 -18.18 -2.48
N VAL A 571 -15.83 -17.69 -3.73
CA VAL A 571 -16.99 -17.21 -4.47
C VAL A 571 -17.96 -18.37 -4.72
N GLN A 572 -19.22 -18.19 -4.31
CA GLN A 572 -20.27 -19.14 -4.64
C GLN A 572 -20.89 -18.77 -5.97
N TRP A 573 -20.62 -19.59 -6.98
CA TRP A 573 -21.14 -19.40 -8.33
C TRP A 573 -22.54 -19.99 -8.50
N VAL A 574 -23.35 -19.35 -9.34
CA VAL A 574 -24.68 -19.85 -9.72
C VAL A 574 -24.55 -21.24 -10.34
N GLY A 575 -25.14 -22.24 -9.67
CA GLY A 575 -25.05 -23.63 -10.11
C GLY A 575 -23.71 -24.31 -9.83
N GLY A 576 -22.83 -23.67 -9.05
CA GLY A 576 -21.52 -24.19 -8.63
C GLY A 576 -20.49 -24.28 -9.75
N VAL A 577 -20.63 -23.47 -10.81
CA VAL A 577 -19.72 -23.45 -11.95
C VAL A 577 -19.22 -22.02 -12.17
N PRO A 578 -17.91 -21.77 -12.12
CA PRO A 578 -17.36 -20.47 -12.45
C PRO A 578 -17.72 -20.03 -13.86
N ALA A 579 -18.19 -18.78 -13.99
CA ALA A 579 -18.59 -18.18 -15.27
C ALA A 579 -18.17 -16.70 -15.31
N PRO A 580 -16.86 -16.40 -15.27
CA PRO A 580 -16.33 -15.03 -15.28
C PRO A 580 -16.77 -14.24 -16.51
N GLU A 581 -17.05 -14.90 -17.64
CA GLU A 581 -17.55 -14.28 -18.87
C GLU A 581 -18.98 -13.70 -18.74
N ILE A 582 -19.70 -14.04 -17.66
CA ILE A 582 -20.99 -13.45 -17.29
C ILE A 582 -20.78 -12.29 -16.29
N GLY A 583 -19.70 -12.35 -15.50
CA GLY A 583 -19.39 -11.39 -14.43
C GLY A 583 -20.26 -11.59 -13.18
N PHE A 584 -20.49 -10.49 -12.45
CA PHE A 584 -21.23 -10.48 -11.19
C PHE A 584 -22.60 -11.21 -11.20
N PRO A 585 -23.43 -11.18 -12.25
CA PRO A 585 -24.68 -11.95 -12.29
C PRO A 585 -24.53 -13.47 -12.15
N ALA A 586 -23.33 -14.01 -12.37
CA ALA A 586 -23.03 -15.43 -12.13
C ALA A 586 -22.62 -15.72 -10.67
N ILE A 587 -22.57 -14.72 -9.80
CA ILE A 587 -22.23 -14.86 -8.39
C ILE A 587 -23.52 -14.96 -7.56
N GLU A 588 -23.67 -16.07 -6.82
CA GLU A 588 -24.73 -16.25 -5.83
C GLU A 588 -24.35 -15.62 -4.48
N GLN A 589 -23.07 -15.71 -4.10
CA GLN A 589 -22.52 -15.08 -2.90
C GLN A 589 -21.07 -14.65 -3.14
N LEU A 590 -20.74 -13.41 -2.76
CA LEU A 590 -19.37 -12.90 -2.75
C LEU A 590 -18.48 -13.70 -1.80
N ALA A 591 -17.20 -13.78 -2.13
CA ALA A 591 -16.20 -14.38 -1.25
C ALA A 591 -15.99 -13.52 0.00
N GLU A 592 -15.60 -14.17 1.09
CA GLU A 592 -15.20 -13.49 2.33
C GLU A 592 -13.72 -13.12 2.25
N THR A 593 -13.41 -11.83 2.36
CA THR A 593 -12.04 -11.37 2.63
C THR A 593 -11.74 -11.58 4.11
N LYS A 594 -10.71 -12.37 4.44
CA LYS A 594 -10.35 -12.66 5.83
C LYS A 594 -9.47 -11.53 6.36
N THR A 595 -9.69 -11.17 7.62
CA THR A 595 -8.75 -10.26 8.31
C THR A 595 -7.72 -11.09 9.04
N MET A 596 -6.46 -10.79 8.79
CA MET A 596 -5.33 -11.59 9.24
C MET A 596 -4.64 -10.98 10.46
N GLY A 597 -4.61 -9.66 10.56
CA GLY A 597 -4.00 -8.95 11.67
C GLY A 597 -4.10 -7.45 11.54
N TYR A 598 -3.67 -6.74 12.58
CA TYR A 598 -3.50 -5.29 12.55
C TYR A 598 -2.35 -4.87 13.47
N TYR A 599 -1.80 -3.69 13.23
CA TYR A 599 -0.87 -3.02 14.13
C TYR A 599 -1.13 -1.50 14.15
N LEU A 600 -1.18 -0.90 15.34
CA LEU A 600 -1.36 0.54 15.54
C LEU A 600 -0.04 1.19 16.00
N PRO A 601 0.52 2.12 15.21
CA PRO A 601 1.78 2.78 15.57
C PRO A 601 1.68 3.78 16.74
N ALA A 602 1.81 3.33 17.99
CA ALA A 602 1.71 4.20 19.19
C ALA A 602 3.05 4.42 19.92
N GLY A 603 4.13 4.60 19.15
CA GLY A 603 5.50 4.69 19.63
C GLY A 603 6.05 3.35 20.14
N PRO A 604 7.33 3.03 19.88
CA PRO A 604 7.92 1.76 20.25
C PRO A 604 7.96 1.55 21.78
N THR A 605 7.89 0.29 22.20
CA THR A 605 7.78 -0.11 23.62
C THR A 605 8.98 0.30 24.48
N TRP A 606 10.16 0.50 23.87
CA TRP A 606 11.37 0.97 24.56
C TRP A 606 11.38 2.48 24.82
N ILE A 607 10.41 3.24 24.30
CA ILE A 607 10.19 4.65 24.65
C ILE A 607 9.12 4.71 25.74
N GLU A 608 9.52 5.14 26.95
CA GLU A 608 8.65 5.19 28.13
C GLU A 608 7.53 6.23 27.99
N ASP A 609 7.83 7.40 27.42
CA ASP A 609 6.88 8.50 27.19
C ASP A 609 6.90 8.89 25.70
N PRO A 610 6.24 8.10 24.81
CA PRO A 610 6.22 8.38 23.39
C PRO A 610 5.49 9.68 23.08
N LYS A 611 4.55 10.08 23.93
CA LYS A 611 3.76 11.30 23.73
C LYS A 611 4.65 12.54 23.75
N GLU A 612 5.47 12.72 24.78
CA GLU A 612 6.43 13.83 24.88
C GLU A 612 7.64 13.62 23.97
N THR A 613 8.17 12.39 23.87
CA THR A 613 9.44 12.11 23.16
C THR A 613 9.28 12.24 21.64
N LEU A 614 8.15 11.81 21.09
CA LEU A 614 7.90 11.77 19.64
C LEU A 614 7.06 12.96 19.17
N GLY A 615 6.58 13.81 20.07
CA GLY A 615 5.89 15.06 19.72
C GLY A 615 4.40 14.93 19.40
N TYR A 616 3.75 13.80 19.75
CA TYR A 616 2.30 13.63 19.59
C TYR A 616 1.49 14.71 20.33
N ASP A 617 1.98 15.23 21.47
CA ASP A 617 1.29 16.30 22.21
C ASP A 617 1.33 17.67 21.53
N MET A 618 2.21 17.84 20.54
CA MET A 618 2.37 19.06 19.75
C MET A 618 1.68 18.97 18.37
N ALA A 619 1.26 17.77 17.97
CA ALA A 619 0.59 17.52 16.70
C ALA A 619 -0.85 18.10 16.68
N ASP A 620 -1.32 18.46 15.48
CA ASP A 620 -2.74 18.76 15.28
C ASP A 620 -3.58 17.52 15.63
N CYS A 621 -4.72 17.70 16.31
CA CYS A 621 -5.62 16.59 16.60
C CYS A 621 -6.32 16.02 15.37
N TRP A 622 -6.31 16.74 14.25
CA TRP A 622 -6.64 16.14 12.96
C TRP A 622 -5.52 15.21 12.46
N ALA A 623 -4.26 15.55 12.74
CA ALA A 623 -3.08 14.91 12.16
C ALA A 623 -2.53 13.74 12.99
N SER A 624 -2.57 13.74 14.33
CA SER A 624 -2.26 12.58 15.22
C SER A 624 -1.96 13.05 16.67
N CYS A 625 -2.92 13.64 17.40
CA CYS A 625 -2.63 14.11 18.78
C CYS A 625 -2.66 13.01 19.85
N MET A 626 -3.48 11.96 19.65
CA MET A 626 -3.65 10.85 20.61
C MET A 626 -3.86 9.48 19.94
N ILE A 627 -4.14 9.46 18.64
CA ILE A 627 -4.34 8.24 17.84
C ILE A 627 -3.43 8.36 16.60
N PRO A 628 -2.68 7.32 16.24
CA PRO A 628 -1.74 7.35 15.11
C PRO A 628 -2.42 7.67 13.79
N PHE A 629 -1.76 8.40 12.90
CA PHE A 629 -2.25 8.70 11.56
C PHE A 629 -1.31 8.09 10.53
N ASP A 630 -1.67 6.93 10.01
CA ASP A 630 -0.85 6.20 9.06
C ASP A 630 -1.13 6.74 7.65
N TRP A 631 -0.12 7.39 7.06
CA TRP A 631 -0.23 8.00 5.74
C TRP A 631 0.16 7.01 4.65
N GLY A 632 1.43 6.66 4.56
CA GLY A 632 1.97 5.77 3.52
C GLY A 632 2.28 4.36 4.02
N LEU A 633 2.29 3.40 3.10
CA LEU A 633 2.71 2.02 3.38
C LEU A 633 3.33 1.37 2.15
N GLN A 634 4.32 0.51 2.36
CA GLN A 634 4.93 -0.33 1.33
C GLN A 634 5.29 -1.70 1.90
N TYR A 635 5.14 -2.75 1.08
CA TYR A 635 5.49 -4.12 1.41
C TYR A 635 6.84 -4.50 0.78
N ASP A 636 7.81 -4.85 1.62
CA ASP A 636 9.07 -5.45 1.19
C ASP A 636 8.85 -6.95 0.91
N PRO A 637 9.17 -7.45 -0.30
CA PRO A 637 9.02 -8.86 -0.69
C PRO A 637 9.76 -9.87 0.19
N ARG A 638 10.66 -9.41 1.08
CA ARG A 638 11.30 -10.23 2.12
C ARG A 638 10.39 -10.50 3.33
N GLY A 639 9.19 -9.93 3.36
CA GLY A 639 8.19 -10.12 4.41
C GLY A 639 8.21 -9.05 5.50
N TYR A 640 8.47 -7.79 5.15
CA TYR A 640 8.46 -6.66 6.08
C TYR A 640 7.55 -5.56 5.57
N LEU A 641 6.82 -4.94 6.49
CA LEU A 641 5.92 -3.84 6.22
C LEU A 641 6.54 -2.53 6.70
N PHE A 642 6.64 -1.55 5.80
CA PHE A 642 7.11 -0.21 6.13
C PHE A 642 5.89 0.72 6.21
N ILE A 643 5.68 1.32 7.38
CA ILE A 643 4.53 2.18 7.67
C ILE A 643 5.06 3.58 7.96
N SER A 644 4.58 4.57 7.22
CA SER A 644 4.86 5.99 7.44
C SER A 644 3.72 6.58 8.28
N GLU A 645 3.97 6.83 9.56
CA GLU A 645 3.04 7.51 10.45
C GLU A 645 3.36 9.00 10.48
N MET A 646 2.34 9.84 10.37
CA MET A 646 2.49 11.26 10.04
C MET A 646 3.36 12.04 11.03
N VAL A 647 3.30 11.73 12.33
CA VAL A 647 3.97 12.54 13.36
C VAL A 647 5.27 11.92 13.83
N SER A 648 5.33 10.58 13.90
CA SER A 648 6.38 9.87 14.60
C SER A 648 7.39 9.20 13.66
N GLY A 649 7.14 9.11 12.35
CA GLY A 649 8.09 8.57 11.38
C GLY A 649 7.78 7.13 10.97
N VAL A 650 8.81 6.32 10.74
CA VAL A 650 8.68 5.02 10.06
C VAL A 650 8.75 3.86 11.03
N TYR A 651 7.77 2.96 10.93
CA TYR A 651 7.72 1.68 11.63
C TYR A 651 7.97 0.54 10.65
N VAL A 652 8.77 -0.43 11.08
CA VAL A 652 8.97 -1.69 10.35
C VAL A 652 8.29 -2.80 11.12
N VAL A 653 7.28 -3.42 10.54
CA VAL A 653 6.48 -4.47 11.16
C VAL A 653 6.59 -5.75 10.35
N GLN A 654 6.50 -6.90 11.00
CA GLN A 654 6.47 -8.20 10.34
C GLN A 654 5.30 -9.00 10.89
N MET A 655 4.59 -9.65 9.99
CA MET A 655 3.58 -10.63 10.31
C MET A 655 4.21 -12.03 10.34
N ASP A 656 3.77 -12.90 11.26
CA ASP A 656 4.29 -14.27 11.38
C ASP A 656 4.14 -15.06 10.06
N GLU A 657 3.05 -14.85 9.34
CA GLU A 657 2.72 -15.48 8.06
C GLU A 657 3.62 -15.04 6.90
N ASP A 658 4.26 -13.86 7.00
CA ASP A 658 5.16 -13.32 5.97
C ASP A 658 6.64 -13.64 6.24
N VAL A 659 6.96 -14.34 7.33
CA VAL A 659 8.34 -14.67 7.69
C VAL A 659 9.01 -15.49 6.59
N ASN A 660 10.01 -14.89 5.93
CA ASN A 660 10.82 -15.57 4.94
C ASN A 660 12.14 -16.07 5.56
N GLU A 661 12.30 -17.39 5.64
CA GLU A 661 13.50 -18.05 6.20
C GLU A 661 14.81 -17.70 5.47
N ASN A 662 14.73 -17.17 4.25
CA ASN A 662 15.91 -16.70 3.51
C ASN A 662 16.38 -15.31 3.98
N PHE A 663 15.52 -14.53 4.64
CA PHE A 663 15.74 -13.12 5.00
C PHE A 663 15.33 -12.85 6.46
N LEU A 664 16.12 -13.38 7.40
CA LEU A 664 15.81 -13.29 8.84
C LEU A 664 16.45 -12.06 9.51
N TYR A 665 15.62 -11.05 9.82
CA TYR A 665 16.00 -9.83 10.54
C TYR A 665 15.17 -9.70 11.83
N PRO A 666 15.56 -10.38 12.93
CA PRO A 666 14.80 -10.32 14.17
C PRO A 666 14.89 -8.92 14.80
N PRO A 667 13.88 -8.48 15.59
CA PRO A 667 13.93 -7.20 16.27
C PRO A 667 15.17 -7.07 17.15
N LEU A 668 15.82 -5.89 17.09
CA LEU A 668 16.99 -5.60 17.93
C LEU A 668 16.61 -5.21 19.36
N TYR A 669 15.41 -4.68 19.54
CA TYR A 669 14.86 -4.26 20.82
C TYR A 669 13.87 -5.30 21.32
N ALA A 670 13.98 -5.67 22.59
CA ALA A 670 13.05 -6.61 23.20
C ALA A 670 11.69 -5.92 23.39
N THR A 671 10.64 -6.52 22.85
CA THR A 671 9.28 -6.31 23.35
C THR A 671 9.14 -7.18 24.59
N ASP A 672 9.01 -6.58 25.78
CA ASP A 672 8.68 -7.36 26.98
C ASP A 672 7.33 -8.06 26.72
N GLU A 673 7.30 -9.41 26.84
CA GLU A 673 6.09 -10.25 26.73
C GLU A 673 5.06 -9.96 27.82
#